data_AF-A0A521HCJ0-F1
#
_entry.id   AF-A0A521HCJ0-F1
#
_cell.length_a   1.000
_cell.length_b   1.000
_cell.length_c   1.000
_cell.angle_alpha   90.00
_cell.angle_beta   90.00
_cell.angle_gamma   90.00
#
_symmetry.space_group_name_H-M   'P 1'
#
loop_
_entity.id
_entity.type
_entity.pdbx_description
1 polymer ?
#
loop_
_entity_poly.entity_id
_entity_poly.type
_entity_poly.pdbx_seq_one_letter_code
_entity_poly.pdbx_strand_id
1 'polypeptide(L)'
;MIDKNKLFRFNREIDWTEIIFIPLFFSLYLVYHFFHDSGFELEMFNGRSISIATYEGIDIAKRVNTFYNGFFVFVILTFAFTYVIARFNSIFSGKDLKLLNSISAAGICLLFFQVLGGNIQPSLHLIIAIQLLFIAGMAMKSKWNFDDGENTYTPLLVWIISLSFSLFFLQVQLFQLAGINGSQSLPIFVFSFSAVLLLFYFLTQRIEPISASSVEGKIRISAPLAFIPLLSVVSNEIYMILNQHQIHQLDIKFIFGSLLMLLVIWMAYRRKKWRKEIQTKPSDLFYSLNRSWFPILCVGIAALATYKPIVVPGIDWFEDANRILPLQQFHDFGKIPFLDTFSSHAFSDFAPGALFSFLNGYNPLGGFVYQFIIPVIVTLVIYYLVFRITENGLIAAFIALFYPYSDFILPTYYNLIPVSILALFNLYRKQSTGNYVVYFLLIVLMIFWRIDLGSANLVAGIIGLLILCYATPGYKTDSKMLWKGLGLVSAASFILFLITAITYQGNLFLRISEVLGYISSFQSYGLKDLSPQKDIKYYSLYFVLPILVFTAAAYAFYRLVSNKENTKQNNKLALAILFLSIFYFANFQRGLVRHTLAEQWDTALTSYGFFILASTVFFNSRFQKNKALGFFAFTSLATLLVINYKFNSPELSRSNTYLFAKQQEAQGLFITPAAVVLNRTPEQAGTELKYKDLDQFLKNNFPDSSTFLDFSNSPMLYYYLHRITPNYFCQIPHTAHNEKLQRDFLTNLNKYDIPVVIFSNVPASFWDYLDGIPNTLRHYRISEYIYKNYKPFAIINNHSVWLKRNSNPPALASSSLISLNNLNGLDIRGGQQPDSISLQANPDENIRVKNIIKSPVLLKKNKKYHLNISIVSGTQGIFSVVTTYSGQHGSETRKTDIRIQGGYSEPFIMLETKEGEAFIQSLELQLPPSAAYSINTIQLNESDYYPDRVSIQPVEHSLKFIPYVWGSFDEISGEKSSGEEILLLNQSYTLEADRETRINIPTKMNTGDGNYVILRGQAGGDKDVDVVLNYGTKNKKQGGFIFTMKHGQQPQNYKIRMSSQYNWSSNEVEWISVYSIGSAIQLEHIEIEKGD
;
A
#
# COMPACT_ATOMS: atom_id res chain seq x y z
N MET A 1 -18.48 77.05 -4.52
CA MET A 1 -18.07 76.29 -3.32
C MET A 1 -18.39 74.82 -3.56
N ILE A 2 -17.38 74.01 -3.84
CA ILE A 2 -17.50 72.56 -4.02
C ILE A 2 -17.46 71.94 -2.62
N ASP A 3 -18.53 71.24 -2.26
CA ASP A 3 -18.72 70.58 -0.97
C ASP A 3 -17.67 69.47 -0.77
N LYS A 4 -16.57 69.82 -0.09
CA LYS A 4 -15.44 68.93 0.25
C LYS A 4 -15.81 67.85 1.27
N ASN A 5 -17.03 67.83 1.82
CA ASN A 5 -17.44 66.88 2.85
C ASN A 5 -17.98 65.54 2.33
N LYS A 6 -17.98 65.28 1.00
CA LYS A 6 -18.39 63.98 0.43
C LYS A 6 -17.25 62.96 0.26
N LEU A 7 -15.97 63.32 0.45
CA LEU A 7 -14.86 62.40 0.15
C LEU A 7 -14.62 61.31 1.21
N PHE A 8 -15.19 61.43 2.41
CA PHE A 8 -14.92 60.52 3.55
C PHE A 8 -16.15 59.85 4.17
N ARG A 9 -17.34 59.95 3.56
CA ARG A 9 -18.49 59.16 4.04
C ARG A 9 -18.45 57.75 3.45
N PHE A 10 -17.89 56.81 4.22
CA PHE A 10 -18.16 55.38 4.06
C PHE A 10 -19.66 55.13 4.28
N ASN A 11 -20.45 55.12 3.21
CA ASN A 11 -21.92 55.02 3.28
C ASN A 11 -22.45 53.62 3.69
N ARG A 12 -21.58 52.67 4.06
CA ARG A 12 -21.92 51.37 4.67
C ARG A 12 -20.79 50.98 5.62
N GLU A 13 -21.13 50.58 6.85
CA GLU A 13 -20.17 49.88 7.72
C GLU A 13 -19.72 48.60 7.01
N ILE A 14 -18.43 48.51 6.69
CA ILE A 14 -17.82 47.32 6.12
C ILE A 14 -17.46 46.40 7.28
N ASP A 15 -18.07 45.22 7.33
CA ASP A 15 -17.59 44.16 8.22
C ASP A 15 -16.28 43.61 7.66
N TRP A 16 -15.15 44.15 8.13
CA TRP A 16 -13.81 43.77 7.71
C TRP A 16 -13.53 42.28 7.93
N THR A 17 -14.22 41.62 8.87
CA THR A 17 -14.06 40.18 9.09
C THR A 17 -14.61 39.33 7.95
N GLU A 18 -15.45 39.90 7.09
CA GLU A 18 -16.07 39.22 5.95
C GLU A 18 -15.30 39.41 4.62
N ILE A 19 -14.26 40.26 4.60
CA ILE A 19 -13.49 40.57 3.38
C ILE A 19 -11.97 40.49 3.54
N ILE A 20 -11.46 40.16 4.74
CA ILE A 20 -10.04 40.20 5.09
C ILE A 20 -9.13 39.35 4.20
N PHE A 21 -9.60 38.22 3.66
CA PHE A 21 -8.76 37.33 2.85
C PHE A 21 -8.52 37.87 1.45
N ILE A 22 -9.34 38.78 0.94
CA ILE A 22 -9.18 39.37 -0.40
C ILE A 22 -7.86 40.15 -0.50
N PRO A 23 -7.63 41.21 0.30
CA PRO A 23 -6.37 41.95 0.21
C PRO A 23 -5.17 41.07 0.59
N LEU A 24 -5.32 40.17 1.57
CA LEU A 24 -4.25 39.27 1.98
C LEU A 24 -3.80 38.34 0.87
N PHE A 25 -4.74 37.74 0.12
CA PHE A 25 -4.41 36.82 -0.96
C PHE A 25 -3.60 37.48 -2.06
N PHE A 26 -4.07 38.61 -2.60
CA PHE A 26 -3.38 39.29 -3.70
C PHE A 26 -2.01 39.81 -3.28
N SER A 27 -1.89 40.34 -2.06
CA SER A 27 -0.59 40.76 -1.51
C SER A 27 0.38 39.58 -1.39
N LEU A 28 -0.04 38.46 -0.78
CA LEU A 28 0.79 37.27 -0.61
C LEU A 28 1.17 36.64 -1.95
N TYR A 29 0.24 36.59 -2.91
CA TYR A 29 0.49 36.08 -4.24
C TYR A 29 1.56 36.89 -4.97
N LEU A 30 1.46 38.23 -4.96
CA LEU A 30 2.45 39.10 -5.60
C LEU A 30 3.81 39.01 -4.93
N VAL A 31 3.85 38.98 -3.59
CA VAL A 31 5.10 38.80 -2.84
C VAL A 31 5.75 37.45 -3.15
N TYR A 32 4.96 36.38 -3.16
CA TYR A 32 5.46 35.07 -3.58
C TYR A 32 6.02 35.12 -5.00
N HIS A 33 5.30 35.71 -5.95
CA HIS A 33 5.74 35.79 -7.34
C HIS A 33 7.02 36.63 -7.53
N PHE A 34 7.16 37.75 -6.82
CA PHE A 34 8.35 38.61 -6.93
C PHE A 34 9.61 38.03 -6.27
N PHE A 35 9.44 37.23 -5.21
CA PHE A 35 10.57 36.85 -4.36
C PHE A 35 10.87 35.34 -4.34
N HIS A 36 10.01 34.47 -4.88
CA HIS A 36 10.21 33.01 -4.84
C HIS A 36 11.51 32.54 -5.50
N ASP A 37 11.91 33.19 -6.61
CA ASP A 37 13.10 32.83 -7.40
C ASP A 37 14.37 33.59 -6.95
N SER A 38 14.38 34.19 -5.76
CA SER A 38 15.52 34.95 -5.27
C SER A 38 16.72 34.04 -4.98
N GLY A 39 17.79 34.16 -5.77
CA GLY A 39 19.09 33.55 -5.50
C GLY A 39 19.86 34.30 -4.40
N PHE A 40 20.53 33.56 -3.53
CA PHE A 40 21.33 34.11 -2.42
C PHE A 40 22.84 33.88 -2.61
N GLU A 41 23.30 33.76 -3.84
CA GLU A 41 24.73 33.59 -4.14
C GLU A 41 25.53 34.85 -3.77
N LEU A 42 26.73 34.66 -3.24
CA LEU A 42 27.64 35.71 -2.80
C LEU A 42 28.32 36.34 -4.00
N GLU A 43 27.79 37.47 -4.45
CA GLU A 43 28.33 38.23 -5.58
C GLU A 43 29.52 39.13 -5.19
N MET A 44 29.61 39.55 -3.91
CA MET A 44 30.64 40.48 -3.42
C MET A 44 31.14 40.12 -2.01
N PHE A 45 32.46 40.07 -1.80
CA PHE A 45 33.09 39.73 -0.52
C PHE A 45 33.68 40.95 0.21
N ASN A 46 32.83 41.86 0.67
CA ASN A 46 33.26 43.08 1.35
C ASN A 46 33.65 42.81 2.82
N GLY A 47 34.82 43.30 3.24
CA GLY A 47 35.24 43.28 4.66
C GLY A 47 35.89 41.98 5.16
N ARG A 48 36.14 40.99 4.28
CA ARG A 48 36.81 39.72 4.61
C ARG A 48 36.19 38.93 5.78
N SER A 49 34.87 39.00 5.96
CA SER A 49 34.17 38.26 7.01
C SER A 49 34.15 36.75 6.73
N ILE A 50 34.94 35.98 7.48
CA ILE A 50 34.98 34.52 7.34
C ILE A 50 33.86 33.93 8.19
N SER A 51 32.89 33.30 7.54
CA SER A 51 31.77 32.58 8.15
C SER A 51 31.41 31.36 7.31
N ILE A 52 30.57 30.47 7.85
CA ILE A 52 30.05 29.32 7.08
C ILE A 52 29.30 29.76 5.82
N ALA A 53 28.55 30.86 5.89
CA ALA A 53 27.84 31.40 4.74
C ALA A 53 28.80 31.91 3.66
N THR A 54 29.88 32.57 4.07
CA THR A 54 30.93 33.02 3.16
C THR A 54 31.66 31.84 2.51
N TYR A 55 31.92 30.78 3.28
CA TYR A 55 32.53 29.53 2.78
C TYR A 55 31.64 28.81 1.76
N GLU A 56 30.33 28.79 1.98
CA GLU A 56 29.34 28.21 1.06
C GLU A 56 28.93 29.14 -0.10
N GLY A 57 29.52 30.35 -0.19
CA GLY A 57 29.19 31.32 -1.25
C GLY A 57 27.77 31.90 -1.13
N ILE A 58 27.28 32.13 0.08
CA ILE A 58 25.93 32.63 0.37
C ILE A 58 25.97 34.07 0.90
N ASP A 59 25.21 34.98 0.27
CA ASP A 59 24.98 36.36 0.73
C ASP A 59 23.83 36.44 1.75
N ILE A 60 24.21 36.57 3.03
CA ILE A 60 23.26 36.75 4.14
C ILE A 60 22.60 38.14 4.12
N ALA A 61 23.30 39.18 3.69
CA ALA A 61 22.72 40.53 3.61
C ALA A 61 21.62 40.57 2.54
N LYS A 62 21.83 39.94 1.39
CA LYS A 62 20.81 39.76 0.35
C LYS A 62 19.60 39.01 0.89
N ARG A 63 19.79 37.93 1.66
CA ARG A 63 18.70 37.19 2.31
C ARG A 63 17.87 38.06 3.27
N VAL A 64 18.53 38.82 4.14
CA VAL A 64 17.88 39.74 5.08
C VAL A 64 17.14 40.87 4.35
N ASN A 65 17.77 41.45 3.33
CA ASN A 65 17.15 42.48 2.49
C ASN A 65 15.93 41.94 1.76
N THR A 66 15.99 40.74 1.17
CA THR A 66 14.85 40.09 0.53
C THR A 66 13.69 39.89 1.51
N PHE A 67 13.95 39.50 2.75
CA PHE A 67 12.90 39.38 3.78
C PHE A 67 12.22 40.72 4.07
N TYR A 68 13.00 41.77 4.38
CA TYR A 68 12.43 43.08 4.71
C TYR A 68 11.75 43.75 3.51
N ASN A 69 12.32 43.61 2.30
CA ASN A 69 11.70 44.09 1.06
C ASN A 69 10.37 43.37 0.81
N GLY A 70 10.34 42.04 0.94
CA GLY A 70 9.12 41.25 0.82
C GLY A 70 8.06 41.65 1.84
N PHE A 71 8.45 41.84 3.11
CA PHE A 71 7.54 42.29 4.17
C PHE A 71 7.00 43.70 3.92
N PHE A 72 7.85 44.64 3.51
CA PHE A 72 7.43 46.01 3.23
C PHE A 72 6.48 46.07 2.03
N VAL A 73 6.80 45.35 0.95
CA VAL A 73 5.92 45.20 -0.22
C VAL A 73 4.60 44.57 0.18
N PHE A 74 4.60 43.52 1.02
CA PHE A 74 3.39 42.90 1.54
C PHE A 74 2.49 43.91 2.28
N VAL A 75 3.06 44.70 3.18
CA VAL A 75 2.31 45.71 3.97
C VAL A 75 1.72 46.76 3.05
N ILE A 76 2.52 47.34 2.13
CA ILE A 76 2.05 48.34 1.17
C ILE A 76 0.91 47.78 0.32
N LEU A 77 1.09 46.61 -0.28
CA LEU A 77 0.08 45.99 -1.14
C LEU A 77 -1.20 45.70 -0.36
N THR A 78 -1.09 45.26 0.89
CA THR A 78 -2.27 44.95 1.72
C THR A 78 -3.06 46.22 2.03
N PHE A 79 -2.40 47.32 2.39
CA PHE A 79 -3.06 48.61 2.55
C PHE A 79 -3.64 49.13 1.24
N ALA A 80 -2.92 48.99 0.12
CA ALA A 80 -3.38 49.41 -1.19
C ALA A 80 -4.65 48.65 -1.63
N PHE A 81 -4.65 47.31 -1.55
CA PHE A 81 -5.83 46.50 -1.88
C PHE A 81 -6.99 46.76 -0.92
N THR A 82 -6.71 46.95 0.37
CA THR A 82 -7.73 47.33 1.36
C THR A 82 -8.38 48.66 0.98
N TYR A 83 -7.58 49.67 0.62
CA TYR A 83 -8.07 50.97 0.16
C TYR A 83 -8.89 50.86 -1.13
N VAL A 84 -8.44 50.06 -2.11
CA VAL A 84 -9.18 49.78 -3.36
C VAL A 84 -10.54 49.17 -3.04
N ILE A 85 -10.61 48.14 -2.20
CA ILE A 85 -11.88 47.51 -1.80
C ILE A 85 -12.79 48.51 -1.10
N ALA A 86 -12.25 49.29 -0.17
CA ALA A 86 -13.00 50.31 0.57
C ALA A 86 -13.59 51.37 -0.36
N ARG A 87 -12.80 51.81 -1.36
CA ARG A 87 -13.20 52.82 -2.35
C ARG A 87 -14.29 52.31 -3.30
N PHE A 88 -14.21 51.04 -3.70
CA PHE A 88 -15.15 50.42 -4.62
C PHE A 88 -16.25 49.60 -3.92
N ASN A 89 -16.36 49.66 -2.60
CA ASN A 89 -17.37 48.90 -1.84
C ASN A 89 -18.81 49.20 -2.28
N SER A 90 -19.09 50.40 -2.81
CA SER A 90 -20.41 50.74 -3.35
C SER A 90 -20.77 49.98 -4.64
N ILE A 91 -19.78 49.44 -5.36
CA ILE A 91 -19.95 48.61 -6.57
C ILE A 91 -20.31 47.17 -6.19
N PHE A 92 -19.89 46.72 -5.01
CA PHE A 92 -19.98 45.33 -4.61
C PHE A 92 -21.16 45.08 -3.65
N SER A 93 -21.90 44.00 -3.88
CA SER A 93 -22.87 43.54 -2.88
C SER A 93 -22.13 42.79 -1.76
N GLY A 94 -22.66 42.84 -0.53
CA GLY A 94 -22.06 42.12 0.59
C GLY A 94 -22.01 40.60 0.38
N LYS A 95 -22.90 40.02 -0.42
CA LYS A 95 -22.87 38.58 -0.76
C LYS A 95 -21.75 38.25 -1.75
N ASP A 96 -21.55 39.10 -2.74
CA ASP A 96 -20.49 38.93 -3.74
C ASP A 96 -19.11 39.03 -3.07
N LEU A 97 -18.93 40.01 -2.16
CA LEU A 97 -17.70 40.13 -1.37
C LEU A 97 -17.42 38.91 -0.49
N LYS A 98 -18.44 38.32 0.16
CA LYS A 98 -18.27 37.09 0.96
C LYS A 98 -17.82 35.90 0.13
N LEU A 99 -18.33 35.76 -1.10
CA LEU A 99 -17.91 34.68 -1.98
C LEU A 99 -16.49 34.90 -2.50
N LEU A 100 -16.15 36.12 -2.93
CA LEU A 100 -14.77 36.46 -3.32
C LEU A 100 -13.78 36.25 -2.16
N ASN A 101 -14.17 36.61 -0.93
CA ASN A 101 -13.42 36.34 0.28
C ASN A 101 -13.22 34.82 0.53
N SER A 102 -14.24 34.01 0.25
CA SER A 102 -14.15 32.54 0.35
C SER A 102 -13.18 31.95 -0.68
N ILE A 103 -13.20 32.44 -1.92
CA ILE A 103 -12.27 32.03 -2.98
C ILE A 103 -10.85 32.50 -2.67
N SER A 104 -10.70 33.69 -2.06
CA SER A 104 -9.40 34.23 -1.62
C SER A 104 -8.83 33.42 -0.46
N ALA A 105 -9.66 32.98 0.49
CA ALA A 105 -9.25 32.05 1.55
C ALA A 105 -8.73 30.72 0.98
N ALA A 106 -9.41 30.17 -0.04
CA ALA A 106 -8.93 28.99 -0.77
C ALA A 106 -7.60 29.26 -1.50
N GLY A 107 -7.43 30.44 -2.10
CA GLY A 107 -6.16 30.87 -2.69
C GLY A 107 -5.01 30.94 -1.69
N ILE A 108 -5.26 31.47 -0.48
CA ILE A 108 -4.26 31.49 0.60
C ILE A 108 -3.92 30.08 1.07
N CYS A 109 -4.92 29.20 1.20
CA CYS A 109 -4.68 27.79 1.54
C CYS A 109 -3.78 27.12 0.51
N LEU A 110 -4.03 27.35 -0.78
CA LEU A 110 -3.15 26.89 -1.83
C LEU A 110 -1.75 27.50 -1.65
N LEU A 111 -1.58 28.82 -1.60
CA LEU A 111 -0.24 29.43 -1.41
C LEU A 111 0.52 28.82 -0.22
N PHE A 112 -0.19 28.56 0.89
CA PHE A 112 0.37 27.87 2.04
C PHE A 112 0.86 26.45 1.69
N PHE A 113 0.09 25.63 0.98
CA PHE A 113 0.55 24.31 0.54
C PHE A 113 1.75 24.38 -0.41
N GLN A 114 1.82 25.41 -1.28
CA GLN A 114 2.93 25.60 -2.22
C GLN A 114 4.23 25.90 -1.47
N VAL A 115 4.17 26.79 -0.47
CA VAL A 115 5.31 27.12 0.40
C VAL A 115 5.80 25.90 1.17
N LEU A 116 4.88 25.00 1.53
CA LEU A 116 5.19 23.73 2.19
C LEU A 116 5.63 22.64 1.20
N GLY A 117 5.93 22.99 -0.05
CA GLY A 117 6.47 22.06 -1.06
C GLY A 117 5.43 21.23 -1.82
N GLY A 118 4.14 21.56 -1.72
CA GLY A 118 3.11 20.96 -2.58
C GLY A 118 3.18 21.51 -4.00
N ASN A 119 3.03 20.66 -5.02
CA ASN A 119 2.95 21.11 -6.41
C ASN A 119 1.51 21.49 -6.74
N ILE A 120 1.17 22.77 -6.62
CA ILE A 120 -0.21 23.25 -6.77
C ILE A 120 -0.32 24.48 -7.67
N GLN A 121 0.75 24.83 -8.38
CA GLN A 121 0.76 25.95 -9.33
C GLN A 121 -0.44 25.93 -10.30
N PRO A 122 -0.84 24.77 -10.88
CA PRO A 122 -2.02 24.73 -11.73
C PRO A 122 -3.31 25.13 -11.01
N SER A 123 -3.46 24.74 -9.73
CA SER A 123 -4.62 25.11 -8.91
C SER A 123 -4.61 26.60 -8.55
N LEU A 124 -3.44 27.19 -8.29
CA LEU A 124 -3.30 28.62 -8.01
C LEU A 124 -3.72 29.48 -9.22
N HIS A 125 -3.23 29.16 -10.42
CA HIS A 125 -3.63 29.86 -11.64
C HIS A 125 -5.14 29.76 -11.90
N LEU A 126 -5.75 28.59 -11.62
CA LEU A 126 -7.20 28.42 -11.73
C LEU A 126 -7.96 29.31 -10.74
N ILE A 127 -7.53 29.38 -9.48
CA ILE A 127 -8.17 30.27 -8.49
C ILE A 127 -8.08 31.74 -8.94
N ILE A 128 -6.94 32.18 -9.46
CA ILE A 128 -6.77 33.55 -9.95
C ILE A 128 -7.71 33.84 -11.13
N ALA A 129 -7.79 32.91 -12.09
CA ALA A 129 -8.73 33.02 -13.21
C ALA A 129 -10.18 33.16 -12.73
N ILE A 130 -10.60 32.37 -11.74
CA ILE A 130 -11.93 32.45 -11.12
C ILE A 130 -12.14 33.80 -10.42
N GLN A 131 -11.15 34.32 -9.69
CA GLN A 131 -11.26 35.61 -9.01
C GLN A 131 -11.35 36.79 -9.99
N LEU A 132 -10.52 36.80 -11.03
CA LEU A 132 -10.57 37.83 -12.09
C LEU A 132 -11.93 37.84 -12.79
N LEU A 133 -12.47 36.65 -13.09
CA LEU A 133 -13.82 36.50 -13.64
C LEU A 133 -14.88 37.05 -12.69
N PHE A 134 -14.77 36.76 -11.40
CA PHE A 134 -15.70 37.26 -10.37
C PHE A 134 -15.69 38.79 -10.31
N ILE A 135 -14.49 39.40 -10.30
CA ILE A 135 -14.30 40.85 -10.31
C ILE A 135 -14.89 41.47 -11.58
N ALA A 136 -14.62 40.88 -12.75
CA ALA A 136 -15.17 41.35 -14.03
C ALA A 136 -16.70 41.30 -14.03
N GLY A 137 -17.28 40.19 -13.57
CA GLY A 137 -18.73 40.02 -13.47
C GLY A 137 -19.40 41.03 -12.52
N MET A 138 -18.78 41.31 -11.38
CA MET A 138 -19.26 42.35 -10.44
C MET A 138 -19.20 43.75 -11.06
N ALA A 139 -18.10 44.08 -11.75
CA ALA A 139 -17.96 45.38 -12.42
C ALA A 139 -19.04 45.58 -13.50
N MET A 140 -19.37 44.53 -14.25
CA MET A 140 -20.45 44.54 -15.25
C MET A 140 -21.83 44.73 -14.61
N LYS A 141 -22.11 43.99 -13.53
CA LYS A 141 -23.35 44.11 -12.74
C LYS A 141 -23.59 45.54 -12.28
N SER A 142 -22.56 46.18 -11.73
CA SER A 142 -22.63 47.57 -11.26
C SER A 142 -22.76 48.58 -12.41
N LYS A 143 -21.97 48.44 -13.48
CA LYS A 143 -22.02 49.35 -14.63
C LYS A 143 -23.40 49.43 -15.27
N TRP A 144 -24.16 48.33 -15.22
CA TRP A 144 -25.49 48.24 -15.81
C TRP A 144 -26.64 48.33 -14.80
N ASN A 145 -26.37 48.73 -13.54
CA ASN A 145 -27.37 48.87 -12.48
C ASN A 145 -28.31 47.65 -12.37
N PHE A 146 -27.76 46.44 -12.50
CA PHE A 146 -28.56 45.23 -12.48
C PHE A 146 -29.02 44.92 -11.06
N ASP A 147 -30.34 44.99 -10.82
CA ASP A 147 -30.93 44.70 -9.52
C ASP A 147 -31.06 43.18 -9.32
N ASP A 148 -30.33 42.64 -8.34
CA ASP A 148 -30.25 41.20 -8.05
C ASP A 148 -31.37 40.74 -7.10
N GLY A 149 -32.55 41.35 -7.22
CA GLY A 149 -33.70 41.19 -6.33
C GLY A 149 -34.14 39.74 -6.06
N GLU A 150 -33.67 38.78 -6.86
CA GLU A 150 -33.98 37.35 -6.75
C GLU A 150 -32.75 36.42 -6.45
N ASN A 151 -31.57 36.93 -6.08
CA ASN A 151 -30.35 36.14 -5.76
C ASN A 151 -29.91 35.11 -6.83
N THR A 152 -30.09 35.40 -8.11
CA THR A 152 -29.80 34.42 -9.18
C THR A 152 -28.41 34.54 -9.77
N TYR A 153 -27.75 35.69 -9.58
CA TYR A 153 -26.44 35.95 -10.15
C TYR A 153 -25.36 34.99 -9.62
N THR A 154 -25.28 34.79 -8.30
CA THR A 154 -24.25 33.93 -7.69
C THR A 154 -24.37 32.46 -8.13
N PRO A 155 -25.55 31.81 -8.06
CA PRO A 155 -25.71 30.45 -8.60
C PRO A 155 -25.38 30.35 -10.10
N LEU A 156 -25.74 31.37 -10.89
CA LEU A 156 -25.41 31.43 -12.32
C LEU A 156 -23.91 31.46 -12.55
N LEU A 157 -23.18 32.33 -11.84
CA LEU A 157 -21.74 32.48 -11.99
C LEU A 157 -21.00 31.19 -11.60
N VAL A 158 -21.36 30.60 -10.45
CA VAL A 158 -20.79 29.31 -10.02
C VAL A 158 -21.09 28.23 -11.07
N TRP A 159 -22.32 28.20 -11.61
CA TRP A 159 -22.67 27.25 -12.65
C TRP A 159 -21.91 27.47 -13.96
N ILE A 160 -21.71 28.72 -14.41
CA ILE A 160 -20.91 29.06 -15.59
C ILE A 160 -19.46 28.57 -15.42
N ILE A 161 -18.86 28.76 -14.23
CA ILE A 161 -17.52 28.27 -13.93
C ILE A 161 -17.48 26.73 -14.00
N SER A 162 -18.41 26.03 -13.34
CA SER A 162 -18.50 24.57 -13.35
C SER A 162 -18.75 24.01 -14.76
N LEU A 163 -19.56 24.70 -15.55
CA LEU A 163 -19.83 24.38 -16.94
C LEU A 163 -18.59 24.56 -17.81
N SER A 164 -17.85 25.66 -17.64
CA SER A 164 -16.59 25.91 -18.35
C SER A 164 -15.56 24.83 -18.03
N PHE A 165 -15.49 24.41 -16.77
CA PHE A 165 -14.63 23.30 -16.35
C PHE A 165 -15.00 21.99 -17.05
N SER A 166 -16.30 21.71 -17.17
CA SER A 166 -16.80 20.51 -17.86
C SER A 166 -16.52 20.57 -19.37
N LEU A 167 -16.77 21.72 -20.00
CA LEU A 167 -16.59 21.93 -21.44
C LEU A 167 -15.12 21.98 -21.86
N PHE A 168 -14.21 22.33 -20.96
CA PHE A 168 -12.78 22.19 -21.22
C PHE A 168 -12.43 20.74 -21.60
N PHE A 169 -12.90 19.76 -20.83
CA PHE A 169 -12.64 18.35 -21.14
C PHE A 169 -13.32 17.89 -22.42
N LEU A 170 -14.49 18.46 -22.76
CA LEU A 170 -15.08 18.25 -24.08
C LEU A 170 -14.17 18.77 -25.19
N GLN A 171 -13.63 19.98 -25.07
CA GLN A 171 -12.71 20.56 -26.05
C GLN A 171 -11.46 19.68 -26.20
N VAL A 172 -10.81 19.33 -25.09
CA VAL A 172 -9.64 18.44 -25.09
C VAL A 172 -9.96 17.13 -25.82
N GLN A 173 -11.10 16.52 -25.50
CA GLN A 173 -11.52 15.28 -26.13
C GLN A 173 -11.76 15.44 -27.63
N LEU A 174 -12.43 16.51 -28.07
CA LEU A 174 -12.65 16.77 -29.48
C LEU A 174 -11.33 17.03 -30.23
N PHE A 175 -10.38 17.74 -29.61
CA PHE A 175 -9.07 18.01 -30.21
C PHE A 175 -8.24 16.73 -30.34
N GLN A 176 -8.20 15.91 -29.29
CA GLN A 176 -7.49 14.62 -29.33
C GLN A 176 -8.13 13.67 -30.37
N LEU A 177 -9.48 13.59 -30.45
CA LEU A 177 -10.18 12.81 -31.49
C LEU A 177 -9.95 13.35 -32.92
N ALA A 178 -9.66 14.64 -33.06
CA ALA A 178 -9.32 15.27 -34.32
C ALA A 178 -7.81 15.20 -34.67
N GLY A 179 -6.97 14.63 -33.78
CA GLY A 179 -5.52 14.58 -33.96
C GLY A 179 -4.83 15.95 -33.84
N ILE A 180 -5.48 16.92 -33.19
CA ILE A 180 -4.94 18.26 -32.98
C ILE A 180 -4.15 18.29 -31.67
N ASN A 181 -2.84 18.54 -31.78
CA ASN A 181 -1.97 18.70 -30.62
C ASN A 181 -2.10 20.13 -30.05
N GLY A 182 -2.49 20.23 -28.79
CA GLY A 182 -2.53 21.49 -28.04
C GLY A 182 -3.94 21.91 -27.62
N SER A 183 -4.19 21.88 -26.31
CA SER A 183 -5.33 22.52 -25.67
C SER A 183 -4.88 23.85 -25.05
N GLN A 184 -5.80 24.83 -24.96
CA GLN A 184 -5.52 26.00 -24.13
C GLN A 184 -5.35 25.56 -22.67
N SER A 185 -4.57 26.26 -21.86
CA SER A 185 -4.52 25.92 -20.44
C SER A 185 -5.91 26.08 -19.80
N LEU A 186 -6.30 25.14 -18.93
CA LEU A 186 -7.61 25.18 -18.27
C LEU A 186 -7.94 26.53 -17.60
N PRO A 187 -7.02 27.20 -16.87
CA PRO A 187 -7.31 28.52 -16.30
C PRO A 187 -7.70 29.56 -17.36
N ILE A 188 -7.01 29.57 -18.50
CA ILE A 188 -7.30 30.49 -19.62
C ILE A 188 -8.66 30.15 -20.24
N PHE A 189 -8.95 28.85 -20.46
CA PHE A 189 -10.23 28.42 -21.01
C PHE A 189 -11.39 28.78 -20.08
N VAL A 190 -11.27 28.47 -18.78
CA VAL A 190 -12.31 28.80 -17.78
C VAL A 190 -12.56 30.30 -17.74
N PHE A 191 -11.51 31.12 -17.72
CA PHE A 191 -11.64 32.58 -17.73
C PHE A 191 -12.33 33.08 -19.00
N SER A 192 -11.76 32.77 -20.17
CA SER A 192 -12.22 33.29 -21.46
C SER A 192 -13.66 32.85 -21.79
N PHE A 193 -13.96 31.55 -21.64
CA PHE A 193 -15.29 31.01 -21.93
C PHE A 193 -16.34 31.55 -20.95
N SER A 194 -16.02 31.59 -19.66
CA SER A 194 -16.94 32.16 -18.66
C SER A 194 -17.17 33.65 -18.89
N ALA A 195 -16.13 34.40 -19.25
CA ALA A 195 -16.24 35.84 -19.51
C ALA A 195 -17.17 36.12 -20.71
N VAL A 196 -17.06 35.32 -21.77
CA VAL A 196 -17.97 35.39 -22.93
C VAL A 196 -19.41 35.08 -22.52
N LEU A 197 -19.65 34.03 -21.74
CA LEU A 197 -21.00 33.68 -21.28
C LEU A 197 -21.60 34.74 -20.35
N LEU A 198 -20.79 35.33 -19.46
CA LEU A 198 -21.23 36.45 -18.61
C LEU A 198 -21.55 37.68 -19.45
N LEU A 199 -20.70 38.03 -20.42
CA LEU A 199 -20.96 39.14 -21.33
C LEU A 199 -22.27 38.93 -22.09
N PHE A 200 -22.49 37.73 -22.64
CA PHE A 200 -23.73 37.39 -23.31
C PHE A 200 -24.94 37.51 -22.37
N TYR A 201 -24.84 36.96 -21.15
CA TYR A 201 -25.90 37.08 -20.15
C TYR A 201 -26.28 38.54 -19.90
N PHE A 202 -25.31 39.41 -19.63
CA PHE A 202 -25.62 40.81 -19.36
C PHE A 202 -26.11 41.58 -20.60
N LEU A 203 -25.59 41.28 -21.80
CA LEU A 203 -26.11 41.86 -23.04
C LEU A 203 -27.57 41.46 -23.27
N THR A 204 -27.91 40.19 -23.04
CA THR A 204 -29.31 39.72 -23.14
C THR A 204 -30.19 40.38 -22.08
N GLN A 205 -29.76 40.47 -20.83
CA GLN A 205 -30.51 41.16 -19.77
C GLN A 205 -30.78 42.64 -20.09
N ARG A 206 -29.85 43.29 -20.81
CA ARG A 206 -30.01 44.68 -21.26
C ARG A 206 -31.03 44.83 -22.38
N ILE A 207 -31.09 43.88 -23.32
CA ILE A 207 -32.01 43.90 -24.46
C ILE A 207 -33.40 43.43 -24.04
N GLU A 208 -33.48 42.32 -23.32
CA GLU A 208 -34.70 41.66 -22.88
C GLU A 208 -34.49 41.09 -21.46
N PRO A 209 -35.08 41.70 -20.41
CA PRO A 209 -34.91 41.24 -19.03
C PRO A 209 -35.38 39.80 -18.85
N ILE A 210 -34.46 38.92 -18.47
CA ILE A 210 -34.69 37.50 -18.22
C ILE A 210 -35.06 37.32 -16.76
N SER A 211 -36.23 36.73 -16.48
CA SER A 211 -36.69 36.41 -15.13
C SER A 211 -35.75 35.42 -14.40
N ALA A 212 -35.68 35.46 -13.06
CA ALA A 212 -34.93 34.48 -12.28
C ALA A 212 -35.33 33.05 -12.59
N SER A 213 -36.64 32.81 -12.73
CA SER A 213 -37.18 31.50 -13.08
C SER A 213 -36.61 31.01 -14.42
N SER A 214 -36.48 31.88 -15.42
CA SER A 214 -35.88 31.53 -16.71
C SER A 214 -34.39 31.19 -16.59
N VAL A 215 -33.63 31.95 -15.79
CA VAL A 215 -32.21 31.65 -15.49
C VAL A 215 -32.05 30.31 -14.77
N GLU A 216 -32.84 30.09 -13.72
CA GLU A 216 -32.88 28.83 -12.99
C GLU A 216 -33.24 27.65 -13.92
N GLY A 217 -34.20 27.84 -14.82
CA GLY A 217 -34.55 26.87 -15.84
C GLY A 217 -33.38 26.51 -16.73
N LYS A 218 -32.66 27.51 -17.25
CA LYS A 218 -31.46 27.30 -18.08
C LYS A 218 -30.39 26.52 -17.31
N ILE A 219 -30.16 26.83 -16.03
CA ILE A 219 -29.21 26.09 -15.18
C ILE A 219 -29.66 24.64 -14.99
N ARG A 220 -30.92 24.39 -14.63
CA ARG A 220 -31.46 23.03 -14.42
C ARG A 220 -31.46 22.18 -15.70
N ILE A 221 -31.72 22.81 -16.84
CA ILE A 221 -31.69 22.19 -18.17
C ILE A 221 -30.26 21.82 -18.54
N SER A 222 -29.28 22.70 -18.28
CA SER A 222 -27.86 22.46 -18.60
C SER A 222 -27.14 21.60 -17.56
N ALA A 223 -27.72 21.37 -16.38
CA ALA A 223 -27.13 20.56 -15.30
C ALA A 223 -26.51 19.21 -15.73
N PRO A 224 -27.13 18.43 -16.66
CA PRO A 224 -26.53 17.23 -17.25
C PRO A 224 -25.13 17.38 -17.83
N LEU A 225 -24.70 18.59 -18.23
CA LEU A 225 -23.37 18.82 -18.78
C LEU A 225 -22.24 18.58 -17.77
N ALA A 226 -22.55 18.52 -16.47
CA ALA A 226 -21.60 18.09 -15.43
C ALA A 226 -21.09 16.64 -15.63
N PHE A 227 -21.76 15.82 -16.45
CA PHE A 227 -21.32 14.46 -16.79
C PHE A 227 -20.20 14.42 -17.81
N ILE A 228 -19.92 15.51 -18.54
CA ILE A 228 -18.96 15.49 -19.66
C ILE A 228 -17.61 14.86 -19.27
N PRO A 229 -16.95 15.24 -18.16
CA PRO A 229 -15.67 14.63 -17.78
C PRO A 229 -15.76 13.11 -17.56
N LEU A 230 -16.89 12.65 -17.00
CA LEU A 230 -17.14 11.22 -16.82
C LEU A 230 -17.43 10.52 -18.15
N LEU A 231 -18.12 11.17 -19.09
CA LEU A 231 -18.39 10.60 -20.42
C LEU A 231 -17.11 10.32 -21.20
N SER A 232 -16.07 11.13 -21.02
CA SER A 232 -14.75 10.86 -21.61
C SER A 232 -14.22 9.49 -21.18
N VAL A 233 -14.26 9.18 -19.89
CA VAL A 233 -13.85 7.87 -19.34
C VAL A 233 -14.80 6.76 -19.78
N VAL A 234 -16.11 6.97 -19.65
CA VAL A 234 -17.13 5.98 -20.03
C VAL A 234 -17.06 5.64 -21.52
N SER A 235 -16.79 6.61 -22.40
CA SER A 235 -16.64 6.37 -23.84
C SER A 235 -15.44 5.48 -24.16
N ASN A 236 -14.30 5.72 -23.50
CA ASN A 236 -13.12 4.87 -23.62
C ASN A 236 -13.39 3.47 -23.07
N GLU A 237 -14.07 3.35 -21.93
CA GLU A 237 -14.36 2.04 -21.33
C GLU A 237 -15.37 1.25 -22.17
N ILE A 238 -16.43 1.88 -22.70
CA ILE A 238 -17.35 1.22 -23.64
C ILE A 238 -16.59 0.75 -24.88
N TYR A 239 -15.71 1.59 -25.45
CA TYR A 239 -14.87 1.18 -26.57
C TYR A 239 -14.00 -0.03 -26.20
N MET A 240 -13.38 -0.04 -25.02
CA MET A 240 -12.56 -1.16 -24.58
C MET A 240 -13.36 -2.42 -24.32
N ILE A 241 -14.52 -2.34 -23.68
CA ILE A 241 -15.41 -3.47 -23.50
C ILE A 241 -15.77 -4.07 -24.88
N LEU A 242 -16.20 -3.25 -25.83
CA LEU A 242 -16.50 -3.70 -27.20
C LEU A 242 -15.27 -4.33 -27.86
N ASN A 243 -14.10 -3.72 -27.71
CA ASN A 243 -12.84 -4.26 -28.22
C ASN A 243 -12.50 -5.63 -27.61
N GLN A 244 -12.68 -5.84 -26.30
CA GLN A 244 -12.45 -7.13 -25.64
C GLN A 244 -13.45 -8.21 -26.11
N HIS A 245 -14.68 -7.81 -26.47
CA HIS A 245 -15.66 -8.69 -27.10
C HIS A 245 -15.52 -8.82 -28.63
N GLN A 246 -14.37 -8.40 -29.20
CA GLN A 246 -14.06 -8.47 -30.64
C GLN A 246 -15.01 -7.66 -31.54
N ILE A 247 -15.67 -6.64 -30.99
CA ILE A 247 -16.55 -5.72 -31.72
C ILE A 247 -15.74 -4.48 -32.10
N HIS A 248 -15.21 -4.47 -33.32
CA HIS A 248 -14.31 -3.42 -33.82
C HIS A 248 -14.98 -2.40 -34.75
N GLN A 249 -16.26 -2.57 -35.09
CA GLN A 249 -16.96 -1.74 -36.08
C GLN A 249 -17.33 -0.35 -35.55
N LEU A 250 -17.41 -0.17 -34.23
CA LEU A 250 -17.81 1.09 -33.61
C LEU A 250 -16.59 1.93 -33.26
N ASP A 251 -16.43 3.05 -33.97
CA ASP A 251 -15.42 4.06 -33.66
C ASP A 251 -15.73 4.73 -32.31
N ILE A 252 -14.70 4.98 -31.50
CA ILE A 252 -14.79 5.76 -30.27
C ILE A 252 -15.44 7.13 -30.49
N LYS A 253 -15.25 7.75 -31.67
CA LYS A 253 -15.93 9.00 -32.07
C LYS A 253 -17.44 8.85 -32.09
N PHE A 254 -17.93 7.73 -32.61
CA PHE A 254 -19.36 7.43 -32.69
C PHE A 254 -19.95 7.15 -31.30
N ILE A 255 -19.23 6.40 -30.45
CA ILE A 255 -19.64 6.11 -29.06
C ILE A 255 -19.75 7.43 -28.29
N PHE A 256 -18.71 8.26 -28.33
CA PHE A 256 -18.70 9.53 -27.63
C PHE A 256 -19.79 10.49 -28.16
N GLY A 257 -19.93 10.60 -29.49
CA GLY A 257 -20.99 11.39 -30.12
C GLY A 257 -22.41 10.93 -29.72
N SER A 258 -22.62 9.62 -29.59
CA SER A 258 -23.89 9.04 -29.14
C SER A 258 -24.18 9.38 -27.68
N LEU A 259 -23.18 9.31 -26.80
CA LEU A 259 -23.33 9.72 -25.39
C LEU A 259 -23.63 11.22 -25.25
N LEU A 260 -23.01 12.07 -26.07
CA LEU A 260 -23.34 13.50 -26.14
C LEU A 260 -24.78 13.73 -26.63
N MET A 261 -25.23 12.99 -27.65
CA MET A 261 -26.61 13.07 -28.12
C MET A 261 -27.61 12.65 -27.04
N LEU A 262 -27.31 11.60 -26.26
CA LEU A 262 -28.12 11.20 -25.11
C LEU A 262 -28.16 12.29 -24.03
N LEU A 263 -27.06 13.00 -23.77
CA LEU A 263 -27.09 14.18 -22.91
C LEU A 263 -28.02 15.26 -23.46
N VAL A 264 -27.95 15.58 -24.76
CA VAL A 264 -28.84 16.58 -25.39
C VAL A 264 -30.30 16.17 -25.28
N ILE A 265 -30.63 14.90 -25.52
CA ILE A 265 -31.98 14.34 -25.34
C ILE A 265 -32.41 14.48 -23.87
N TRP A 266 -31.52 14.19 -22.92
CA TRP A 266 -31.82 14.33 -21.50
C TRP A 266 -32.07 15.79 -21.11
N MET A 267 -31.31 16.74 -21.66
CA MET A 267 -31.55 18.17 -21.50
C MET A 267 -32.92 18.58 -22.08
N ALA A 268 -33.29 18.08 -23.26
CA ALA A 268 -34.59 18.33 -23.88
C ALA A 268 -35.76 17.76 -23.03
N TYR A 269 -35.60 16.55 -22.51
CA TYR A 269 -36.55 15.95 -21.56
C TYR A 269 -36.69 16.80 -20.29
N ARG A 270 -35.57 17.25 -19.72
CA ARG A 270 -35.56 18.13 -18.54
C ARG A 270 -36.22 19.47 -18.81
N ARG A 271 -36.04 20.05 -19.99
CA ARG A 271 -36.75 21.27 -20.40
C ARG A 271 -38.27 21.07 -20.35
N LYS A 272 -38.77 19.92 -20.83
CA LYS A 272 -40.20 19.58 -20.78
C LYS A 272 -40.70 19.35 -19.35
N LYS A 273 -39.91 18.66 -18.52
CA LYS A 273 -40.25 18.39 -17.11
C LYS A 273 -40.24 19.65 -16.25
N TRP A 274 -39.22 20.49 -16.42
CA TRP A 274 -39.07 21.75 -15.69
C TRP A 274 -40.27 22.69 -15.94
N ARG A 275 -40.73 22.81 -17.19
CA ARG A 275 -41.96 23.57 -17.51
C ARG A 275 -43.18 23.13 -16.70
N LYS A 276 -43.27 21.86 -16.30
CA LYS A 276 -44.33 21.33 -15.43
C LYS A 276 -44.04 21.55 -13.94
N GLU A 277 -42.78 21.40 -13.50
CA GLU A 277 -42.40 21.50 -12.08
C GLU A 277 -42.48 22.92 -11.51
N ILE A 278 -42.22 23.97 -12.31
CA ILE A 278 -42.36 25.38 -11.92
C ILE A 278 -43.75 25.68 -11.34
N GLN A 279 -44.79 25.01 -11.86
CA GLN A 279 -46.18 25.22 -11.42
C GLN A 279 -46.48 24.62 -10.03
N THR A 280 -45.58 23.81 -9.47
CA THR A 280 -45.89 22.98 -8.30
C THR A 280 -45.05 23.26 -7.05
N LYS A 281 -43.74 23.54 -7.13
CA LYS A 281 -42.90 23.97 -5.98
C LYS A 281 -41.62 24.72 -6.41
N PRO A 282 -41.36 25.94 -5.90
CA PRO A 282 -40.01 26.52 -5.99
C PRO A 282 -39.06 25.71 -5.10
N SER A 283 -37.95 25.23 -5.65
CA SER A 283 -36.93 24.49 -4.91
C SER A 283 -35.61 25.25 -4.94
N ASP A 284 -34.86 25.24 -3.84
CA ASP A 284 -33.55 25.89 -3.73
C ASP A 284 -32.57 25.31 -4.77
N LEU A 285 -32.34 26.08 -5.85
CA LEU A 285 -31.45 25.74 -6.95
C LEU A 285 -30.04 25.44 -6.47
N PHE A 286 -29.52 26.26 -5.57
CA PHE A 286 -28.13 26.17 -5.11
C PHE A 286 -27.92 24.91 -4.27
N TYR A 287 -28.87 24.58 -3.40
CA TYR A 287 -28.85 23.31 -2.68
C TYR A 287 -28.92 22.10 -3.63
N SER A 288 -29.75 22.17 -4.68
CA SER A 288 -29.87 21.10 -5.69
C SER A 288 -28.55 20.87 -6.46
N LEU A 289 -27.86 21.94 -6.85
CA LEU A 289 -26.54 21.89 -7.50
C LEU A 289 -25.49 21.25 -6.59
N ASN A 290 -25.36 21.74 -5.36
CA ASN A 290 -24.41 21.22 -4.37
C ASN A 290 -24.69 19.75 -4.02
N ARG A 291 -25.95 19.34 -3.96
CA ARG A 291 -26.30 17.97 -3.57
C ARG A 291 -26.12 16.97 -4.70
N SER A 292 -26.37 17.36 -5.95
CA SER A 292 -26.57 16.39 -7.04
C SER A 292 -25.55 16.54 -8.17
N TRP A 293 -25.16 17.76 -8.53
CA TRP A 293 -24.42 18.01 -9.77
C TRP A 293 -22.92 18.22 -9.55
N PHE A 294 -22.54 18.93 -8.49
CA PHE A 294 -21.12 19.06 -8.11
C PHE A 294 -20.45 17.73 -7.75
N PRO A 295 -21.08 16.79 -7.03
CA PRO A 295 -20.44 15.49 -6.81
C PRO A 295 -20.20 14.72 -8.12
N ILE A 296 -21.08 14.85 -9.13
CA ILE A 296 -20.91 14.21 -10.44
C ILE A 296 -19.71 14.82 -11.18
N LEU A 297 -19.57 16.15 -11.13
CA LEU A 297 -18.39 16.83 -11.68
C LEU A 297 -17.10 16.35 -11.00
N CYS A 298 -17.09 16.25 -9.67
CA CYS A 298 -15.93 15.77 -8.92
C CYS A 298 -15.58 14.32 -9.27
N VAL A 299 -16.58 13.45 -9.39
CA VAL A 299 -16.42 12.06 -9.82
C VAL A 299 -15.84 11.97 -11.23
N GLY A 300 -16.33 12.78 -12.16
CA GLY A 300 -15.78 12.81 -13.53
C GLY A 300 -14.33 13.25 -13.57
N ILE A 301 -13.95 14.26 -12.78
CA ILE A 301 -12.56 14.73 -12.68
C ILE A 301 -11.67 13.67 -12.03
N ALA A 302 -12.12 13.05 -10.93
CA ALA A 302 -11.39 11.97 -10.28
C ALA A 302 -11.21 10.77 -11.21
N ALA A 303 -12.24 10.41 -11.99
CA ALA A 303 -12.15 9.33 -12.96
C ALA A 303 -11.11 9.64 -14.03
N LEU A 304 -11.08 10.87 -14.55
CA LEU A 304 -10.03 11.31 -15.48
C LEU A 304 -8.64 11.30 -14.84
N ALA A 305 -8.52 11.63 -13.55
CA ALA A 305 -7.25 11.65 -12.84
C ALA A 305 -6.61 10.27 -12.71
N THR A 306 -7.42 9.21 -12.61
CA THR A 306 -6.93 7.88 -12.23
C THR A 306 -7.14 6.82 -13.30
N TYR A 307 -7.99 7.07 -14.30
CA TYR A 307 -8.28 6.10 -15.36
C TYR A 307 -7.09 5.91 -16.30
N LYS A 308 -6.70 4.64 -16.46
CA LYS A 308 -5.72 4.19 -17.45
C LYS A 308 -6.33 3.02 -18.22
N PRO A 309 -6.48 3.10 -19.54
CA PRO A 309 -7.10 2.03 -20.31
C PRO A 309 -6.23 0.76 -20.40
N ILE A 310 -4.91 0.94 -20.34
CA ILE A 310 -3.88 -0.11 -20.35
C ILE A 310 -2.94 0.15 -19.18
N VAL A 311 -2.63 -0.89 -18.41
CA VAL A 311 -1.73 -0.84 -17.25
C VAL A 311 -0.71 -1.98 -17.37
N VAL A 312 0.58 -1.68 -17.32
CA VAL A 312 1.64 -2.69 -17.14
C VAL A 312 1.75 -2.97 -15.64
N PRO A 313 1.26 -4.10 -15.11
CA PRO A 313 1.26 -4.34 -13.67
C PRO A 313 2.67 -4.66 -13.18
N GLY A 314 3.13 -3.98 -12.13
CA GLY A 314 4.32 -4.38 -11.38
C GLY A 314 3.93 -5.42 -10.33
N ILE A 315 4.06 -6.69 -10.66
CA ILE A 315 3.56 -7.80 -9.84
C ILE A 315 4.42 -8.03 -8.60
N ASP A 316 3.80 -7.93 -7.42
CA ASP A 316 4.32 -8.49 -6.18
C ASP A 316 3.96 -9.99 -6.11
N TRP A 317 4.97 -10.84 -6.05
CA TRP A 317 4.81 -12.30 -6.16
C TRP A 317 4.14 -12.93 -4.92
N PHE A 318 4.03 -12.18 -3.83
CA PHE A 318 3.39 -12.58 -2.59
C PHE A 318 2.03 -11.89 -2.38
N GLU A 319 2.00 -10.55 -2.44
CA GLU A 319 0.78 -9.79 -2.10
C GLU A 319 -0.28 -9.78 -3.20
N ASP A 320 0.10 -9.70 -4.48
CA ASP A 320 -0.90 -9.63 -5.56
C ASP A 320 -1.65 -10.95 -5.77
N ALA A 321 -1.16 -12.06 -5.21
CA ALA A 321 -1.86 -13.34 -5.20
C ALA A 321 -3.24 -13.26 -4.53
N ASN A 322 -3.38 -12.42 -3.49
CA ASN A 322 -4.67 -12.14 -2.84
C ASN A 322 -5.70 -11.52 -3.81
N ARG A 323 -5.23 -10.70 -4.75
CA ARG A 323 -6.10 -10.01 -5.72
C ARG A 323 -6.47 -10.89 -6.90
N ILE A 324 -5.57 -11.80 -7.27
CA ILE A 324 -5.63 -12.56 -8.53
C ILE A 324 -6.17 -13.98 -8.32
N LEU A 325 -5.65 -14.72 -7.34
CA LEU A 325 -5.97 -16.13 -7.14
C LEU A 325 -7.45 -16.41 -6.86
N PRO A 326 -8.22 -15.60 -6.08
CA PRO A 326 -9.63 -15.89 -5.89
C PRO A 326 -10.42 -15.97 -7.20
N LEU A 327 -10.12 -15.07 -8.16
CA LEU A 327 -10.77 -15.06 -9.47
C LEU A 327 -10.25 -16.18 -10.36
N GLN A 328 -8.94 -16.39 -10.37
CA GLN A 328 -8.34 -17.41 -11.22
C GLN A 328 -8.75 -18.81 -10.79
N GLN A 329 -8.74 -19.09 -9.49
CA GLN A 329 -9.14 -20.40 -8.96
C GLN A 329 -10.64 -20.67 -9.16
N PHE A 330 -11.48 -19.63 -9.15
CA PHE A 330 -12.90 -19.75 -9.48
C PHE A 330 -13.12 -20.11 -10.95
N HIS A 331 -12.45 -19.42 -11.86
CA HIS A 331 -12.63 -19.64 -13.30
C HIS A 331 -12.00 -20.96 -13.77
N ASP A 332 -10.75 -21.23 -13.38
CA ASP A 332 -10.00 -22.37 -13.90
C ASP A 332 -10.37 -23.68 -13.20
N PHE A 333 -10.78 -23.63 -11.93
CA PHE A 333 -11.02 -24.82 -11.09
C PHE A 333 -12.38 -24.88 -10.39
N GLY A 334 -13.24 -23.87 -10.57
CA GLY A 334 -14.56 -23.83 -9.91
C GLY A 334 -14.53 -23.56 -8.40
N LYS A 335 -13.38 -23.14 -7.83
CA LYS A 335 -13.27 -22.83 -6.40
C LYS A 335 -13.98 -21.53 -6.05
N ILE A 336 -15.00 -21.59 -5.19
CA ILE A 336 -15.81 -20.41 -4.87
C ILE A 336 -15.08 -19.53 -3.85
N PRO A 337 -14.84 -18.22 -4.14
CA PRO A 337 -14.27 -17.30 -3.16
C PRO A 337 -15.09 -17.24 -1.87
N PHE A 338 -14.41 -17.06 -0.73
CA PHE A 338 -14.87 -17.23 0.66
C PHE A 338 -15.13 -18.68 1.12
N LEU A 339 -15.52 -19.59 0.23
CA LEU A 339 -15.86 -20.96 0.61
C LEU A 339 -14.69 -21.93 0.40
N ASP A 340 -14.03 -21.84 -0.75
CA ASP A 340 -12.90 -22.69 -1.14
C ASP A 340 -11.58 -21.93 -1.20
N THR A 341 -11.63 -20.61 -1.41
CA THR A 341 -10.48 -19.72 -1.40
C THR A 341 -10.74 -18.49 -0.54
N PHE A 342 -9.73 -18.02 0.19
CA PHE A 342 -9.83 -16.84 1.05
C PHE A 342 -8.61 -15.94 0.88
N SER A 343 -8.89 -14.67 0.58
CA SER A 343 -7.88 -13.61 0.48
C SER A 343 -7.70 -12.89 1.81
N SER A 344 -6.48 -12.48 2.13
CA SER A 344 -6.15 -11.83 3.41
C SER A 344 -6.91 -10.50 3.67
N HIS A 345 -7.37 -9.79 2.63
CA HIS A 345 -8.26 -8.62 2.76
C HIS A 345 -9.65 -8.83 2.14
N ALA A 346 -10.08 -10.09 2.03
CA ALA A 346 -11.43 -10.48 1.64
C ALA A 346 -11.85 -9.91 0.25
N PHE A 347 -13.10 -9.45 0.10
CA PHE A 347 -13.65 -9.06 -1.21
C PHE A 347 -12.94 -7.85 -1.82
N SER A 348 -12.37 -6.96 -0.99
CA SER A 348 -11.73 -5.74 -1.45
C SER A 348 -10.50 -5.99 -2.35
N ASP A 349 -9.83 -7.13 -2.19
CA ASP A 349 -8.65 -7.48 -3.01
C ASP A 349 -9.02 -7.79 -4.46
N PHE A 350 -10.14 -8.50 -4.67
CA PHE A 350 -10.50 -9.01 -5.99
C PHE A 350 -11.77 -8.40 -6.58
N ALA A 351 -12.49 -7.53 -5.85
CA ALA A 351 -13.68 -6.85 -6.37
C ALA A 351 -13.44 -6.06 -7.68
N PRO A 352 -12.34 -5.29 -7.83
CA PRO A 352 -12.02 -4.63 -9.10
C PRO A 352 -11.81 -5.63 -10.24
N GLY A 353 -11.11 -6.74 -9.98
CA GLY A 353 -10.88 -7.79 -10.98
C GLY A 353 -12.15 -8.55 -11.35
N ALA A 354 -13.04 -8.79 -10.39
CA ALA A 354 -14.35 -9.41 -10.62
C ALA A 354 -15.20 -8.53 -11.55
N LEU A 355 -15.25 -7.23 -11.26
CA LEU A 355 -15.99 -6.26 -12.06
C LEU A 355 -15.39 -6.10 -13.46
N PHE A 356 -14.05 -6.10 -13.57
CA PHE A 356 -13.37 -6.11 -14.86
C PHE A 356 -13.77 -7.35 -15.66
N SER A 357 -13.64 -8.54 -15.07
CA SER A 357 -13.89 -9.81 -15.73
C SER A 357 -15.35 -9.96 -16.19
N PHE A 358 -16.29 -9.44 -15.40
CA PHE A 358 -17.70 -9.41 -15.75
C PHE A 358 -17.99 -8.56 -17.00
N LEU A 359 -17.31 -7.42 -17.16
CA LEU A 359 -17.56 -6.50 -18.27
C LEU A 359 -16.72 -6.82 -19.52
N ASN A 360 -15.46 -7.21 -19.34
CA ASN A 360 -14.45 -7.34 -20.39
C ASN A 360 -14.17 -8.80 -20.79
N GLY A 361 -14.78 -9.78 -20.13
CA GLY A 361 -14.37 -11.18 -20.23
C GLY A 361 -13.25 -11.51 -19.23
N TYR A 362 -13.06 -12.81 -18.98
CA TYR A 362 -12.17 -13.29 -17.93
C TYR A 362 -10.71 -12.83 -18.15
N ASN A 363 -10.23 -12.00 -17.23
CA ASN A 363 -8.82 -11.66 -17.07
C ASN A 363 -8.62 -11.18 -15.62
N PRO A 364 -8.02 -12.00 -14.74
CA PRO A 364 -7.89 -11.67 -13.34
C PRO A 364 -6.90 -10.51 -13.09
N LEU A 365 -5.92 -10.29 -13.99
CA LEU A 365 -5.04 -9.11 -13.94
C LEU A 365 -5.80 -7.80 -14.26
N GLY A 366 -6.95 -7.88 -14.90
CA GLY A 366 -7.78 -6.72 -15.22
C GLY A 366 -8.19 -5.89 -13.99
N GLY A 367 -8.08 -6.44 -12.78
CA GLY A 367 -8.24 -5.69 -11.53
C GLY A 367 -7.34 -4.46 -11.41
N PHE A 368 -6.10 -4.53 -11.92
CA PHE A 368 -5.18 -3.37 -11.94
C PHE A 368 -5.70 -2.22 -12.80
N VAL A 369 -6.42 -2.54 -13.88
CA VAL A 369 -7.04 -1.54 -14.75
C VAL A 369 -8.21 -0.88 -14.03
N TYR A 370 -9.04 -1.65 -13.32
CA TYR A 370 -10.24 -1.17 -12.63
C TYR A 370 -9.99 -0.60 -11.23
N GLN A 371 -8.75 -0.66 -10.73
CA GLN A 371 -8.37 -0.08 -9.45
C GLN A 371 -8.69 1.43 -9.37
N PHE A 372 -8.77 2.14 -10.51
CA PHE A 372 -9.17 3.54 -10.60
C PHE A 372 -10.56 3.84 -10.03
N ILE A 373 -11.46 2.85 -9.94
CA ILE A 373 -12.81 3.03 -9.41
C ILE A 373 -12.77 3.38 -7.92
N ILE A 374 -11.79 2.85 -7.19
CA ILE A 374 -11.63 3.06 -5.75
C ILE A 374 -11.45 4.55 -5.41
N PRO A 375 -10.43 5.29 -5.93
CA PRO A 375 -10.27 6.73 -5.66
C PRO A 375 -11.45 7.58 -6.14
N VAL A 376 -12.19 7.13 -7.17
CA VAL A 376 -13.43 7.81 -7.61
C VAL A 376 -14.54 7.70 -6.56
N ILE A 377 -14.76 6.50 -6.01
CA ILE A 377 -15.71 6.29 -4.92
C ILE A 377 -15.26 7.07 -3.67
N VAL A 378 -13.97 7.05 -3.34
CA VAL A 378 -13.40 7.82 -2.23
C VAL A 378 -13.72 9.30 -2.37
N THR A 379 -13.46 9.89 -3.54
CA THR A 379 -13.74 11.30 -3.83
C THR A 379 -15.22 11.63 -3.59
N LEU A 380 -16.13 10.75 -4.01
CA LEU A 380 -17.57 10.91 -3.79
C LEU A 380 -17.95 10.84 -2.30
N VAL A 381 -17.36 9.90 -1.56
CA VAL A 381 -17.58 9.72 -0.13
C VAL A 381 -17.07 10.92 0.66
N ILE A 382 -15.85 11.40 0.37
CA ILE A 382 -15.27 12.62 0.94
C ILE A 382 -16.20 13.81 0.67
N TYR A 383 -16.63 13.98 -0.59
CA TYR A 383 -17.53 15.07 -0.97
C TYR A 383 -18.81 15.04 -0.11
N TYR A 384 -19.49 13.91 -0.04
CA TYR A 384 -20.75 13.83 0.71
C TYR A 384 -20.53 13.96 2.22
N LEU A 385 -19.48 13.39 2.79
CA LEU A 385 -19.18 13.54 4.21
C LEU A 385 -18.99 15.01 4.58
N VAL A 386 -18.09 15.70 3.87
CA VAL A 386 -17.81 17.12 4.08
C VAL A 386 -19.04 17.97 3.80
N PHE A 387 -19.79 17.69 2.74
CA PHE A 387 -21.03 18.42 2.42
C PHE A 387 -22.07 18.25 3.52
N ARG A 388 -22.22 17.06 4.12
CA ARG A 388 -23.19 16.83 5.20
C ARG A 388 -22.80 17.52 6.51
N ILE A 389 -21.50 17.67 6.77
CA ILE A 389 -20.96 18.35 7.96
C ILE A 389 -21.01 19.87 7.79
N THR A 390 -20.60 20.39 6.63
CA THR A 390 -20.43 21.85 6.41
C THR A 390 -21.66 22.52 5.80
N GLU A 391 -22.52 21.75 5.12
CA GLU A 391 -23.63 22.20 4.27
C GLU A 391 -23.20 23.10 3.11
N ASN A 392 -21.93 22.99 2.68
CA ASN A 392 -21.36 23.80 1.60
C ASN A 392 -20.67 22.89 0.55
N GLY A 393 -21.21 22.86 -0.67
CA GLY A 393 -20.68 22.03 -1.76
C GLY A 393 -19.34 22.51 -2.33
N LEU A 394 -19.00 23.79 -2.21
CA LEU A 394 -17.71 24.33 -2.66
C LEU A 394 -16.58 23.91 -1.72
N ILE A 395 -16.80 23.90 -0.41
CA ILE A 395 -15.84 23.37 0.57
C ILE A 395 -15.61 21.87 0.33
N ALA A 396 -16.71 21.13 0.10
CA ALA A 396 -16.65 19.71 -0.21
C ALA A 396 -15.86 19.42 -1.51
N ALA A 397 -16.12 20.17 -2.58
CA ALA A 397 -15.38 20.06 -3.83
C ALA A 397 -13.91 20.43 -3.66
N PHE A 398 -13.59 21.46 -2.87
CA PHE A 398 -12.21 21.85 -2.58
C PHE A 398 -11.45 20.72 -1.88
N ILE A 399 -12.01 20.16 -0.80
CA ILE A 399 -11.35 19.09 -0.05
C ILE A 399 -11.23 17.81 -0.89
N ALA A 400 -12.22 17.51 -1.72
CA ALA A 400 -12.21 16.31 -2.56
C ALA A 400 -11.24 16.40 -3.76
N LEU A 401 -11.02 17.59 -4.35
CA LEU A 401 -10.26 17.73 -5.59
C LEU A 401 -8.93 18.50 -5.47
N PHE A 402 -8.87 19.50 -4.59
CA PHE A 402 -7.79 20.50 -4.57
C PHE A 402 -6.91 20.43 -3.33
N TYR A 403 -7.40 19.84 -2.23
CA TYR A 403 -6.62 19.67 -1.02
C TYR A 403 -5.58 18.54 -1.21
N PRO A 404 -4.27 18.82 -1.16
CA PRO A 404 -3.23 17.84 -1.48
C PRO A 404 -3.03 16.78 -0.38
N TYR A 405 -3.62 16.99 0.81
CA TYR A 405 -3.51 16.07 1.95
C TYR A 405 -4.81 15.33 2.25
N SER A 406 -5.71 15.21 1.26
CA SER A 406 -7.02 14.55 1.41
C SER A 406 -6.89 13.10 1.86
N ASP A 407 -5.94 12.37 1.30
CA ASP A 407 -5.64 10.98 1.66
C ASP A 407 -5.07 10.83 3.07
N PHE A 408 -4.47 11.88 3.66
CA PHE A 408 -3.96 11.78 5.04
C PHE A 408 -5.02 12.07 6.10
N ILE A 409 -6.06 12.84 5.76
CA ILE A 409 -7.17 13.12 6.67
C ILE A 409 -8.30 12.09 6.51
N LEU A 410 -8.51 11.57 5.30
CA LEU A 410 -9.51 10.55 4.97
C LEU A 410 -8.84 9.47 4.10
N PRO A 411 -8.07 8.54 4.71
CA PRO A 411 -7.25 7.59 3.96
C PRO A 411 -8.03 6.69 3.02
N THR A 412 -7.51 6.53 1.80
CA THR A 412 -8.02 5.60 0.79
C THR A 412 -8.00 4.17 1.31
N TYR A 413 -7.08 3.81 2.20
CA TYR A 413 -7.08 2.51 2.86
C TYR A 413 -8.37 2.25 3.67
N TYR A 414 -8.98 3.28 4.27
CA TYR A 414 -10.23 3.20 5.05
C TYR A 414 -11.47 3.73 4.29
N ASN A 415 -11.34 3.91 2.98
CA ASN A 415 -12.22 4.64 2.08
C ASN A 415 -13.75 4.49 2.23
N LEU A 416 -14.27 3.32 2.60
CA LEU A 416 -15.71 3.05 2.65
C LEU A 416 -16.33 3.24 4.05
N ILE A 417 -15.53 3.37 5.10
CA ILE A 417 -16.04 3.57 6.47
C ILE A 417 -16.98 4.79 6.60
N PRO A 418 -16.71 5.95 5.95
CA PRO A 418 -17.62 7.08 6.08
C PRO A 418 -19.00 6.84 5.43
N VAL A 419 -19.18 5.80 4.61
CA VAL A 419 -20.49 5.40 4.09
C VAL A 419 -21.43 4.98 5.23
N SER A 420 -20.92 4.31 6.26
CA SER A 420 -21.69 3.98 7.48
C SER A 420 -22.13 5.23 8.25
N ILE A 421 -21.29 6.29 8.27
CA ILE A 421 -21.64 7.59 8.86
C ILE A 421 -22.73 8.28 8.04
N LEU A 422 -22.64 8.26 6.71
CA LEU A 422 -23.66 8.81 5.82
C LEU A 422 -25.00 8.09 5.98
N ALA A 423 -24.99 6.78 6.21
CA ALA A 423 -26.19 6.00 6.54
C ALA A 423 -26.75 6.38 7.92
N LEU A 424 -25.90 6.60 8.92
CA LEU A 424 -26.30 7.12 10.24
C LEU A 424 -26.94 8.52 10.12
N PHE A 425 -26.39 9.41 9.30
CA PHE A 425 -26.98 10.71 9.01
C PHE A 425 -28.35 10.61 8.32
N ASN A 426 -28.55 9.60 7.47
CA ASN A 426 -29.84 9.34 6.86
C ASN A 426 -30.87 8.89 7.91
N LEU A 427 -30.47 8.03 8.86
CA LEU A 427 -31.31 7.64 10.00
C LEU A 427 -31.67 8.84 10.89
N TYR A 428 -30.69 9.70 11.20
CA TYR A 428 -30.92 10.95 11.95
C TYR A 428 -31.94 11.86 11.26
N ARG A 429 -31.91 11.93 9.91
CA ARG A 429 -32.84 12.75 9.14
C ARG A 429 -34.24 12.13 9.01
N LYS A 430 -34.32 10.83 8.73
CA LYS A 430 -35.58 10.13 8.48
C LYS A 430 -35.45 8.67 8.91
N GLN A 431 -36.29 8.27 9.85
CA GLN A 431 -36.43 6.86 10.20
C GLN A 431 -37.33 6.15 9.20
N SER A 432 -36.88 5.00 8.72
CA SER A 432 -37.64 4.08 7.89
C SER A 432 -37.00 2.70 7.99
N THR A 433 -37.79 1.63 7.81
CA THR A 433 -37.25 0.27 7.73
C THR A 433 -36.14 0.18 6.68
N GLY A 434 -36.31 0.84 5.51
CA GLY A 434 -35.28 0.86 4.46
C GLY A 434 -33.97 1.50 4.90
N ASN A 435 -34.01 2.60 5.66
CA ASN A 435 -32.79 3.23 6.17
C ASN A 435 -32.09 2.39 7.24
N TYR A 436 -32.85 1.70 8.10
CA TYR A 436 -32.28 0.74 9.06
C TYR A 436 -31.67 -0.47 8.33
N VAL A 437 -32.33 -1.02 7.31
CA VAL A 437 -31.79 -2.10 6.47
C VAL A 437 -30.48 -1.68 5.83
N VAL A 438 -30.42 -0.51 5.19
CA VAL A 438 -29.17 0.01 4.59
C VAL A 438 -28.07 0.16 5.64
N TYR A 439 -28.39 0.65 6.83
CA TYR A 439 -27.41 0.83 7.90
C TYR A 439 -26.83 -0.50 8.40
N PHE A 440 -27.69 -1.46 8.77
CA PHE A 440 -27.24 -2.78 9.23
C PHE A 440 -26.55 -3.57 8.13
N LEU A 441 -27.04 -3.48 6.89
CA LEU A 441 -26.40 -4.11 5.73
C LEU A 441 -24.99 -3.57 5.51
N LEU A 442 -24.78 -2.25 5.59
CA LEU A 442 -23.44 -1.65 5.46
C LEU A 442 -22.50 -2.10 6.57
N ILE A 443 -22.98 -2.21 7.81
CA ILE A 443 -22.16 -2.70 8.92
C ILE A 443 -21.68 -4.13 8.66
N VAL A 444 -22.58 -5.03 8.24
CA VAL A 444 -22.25 -6.43 7.92
C VAL A 444 -21.36 -6.52 6.67
N LEU A 445 -21.69 -5.78 5.62
CA LEU A 445 -20.96 -5.81 4.35
C LEU A 445 -19.52 -5.34 4.51
N MET A 446 -19.22 -4.42 5.43
CA MET A 446 -17.83 -4.00 5.68
C MET A 446 -16.94 -5.13 6.22
N ILE A 447 -17.49 -6.14 6.90
CA ILE A 447 -16.74 -7.33 7.34
C ILE A 447 -16.32 -8.18 6.15
N PHE A 448 -17.22 -8.36 5.17
CA PHE A 448 -16.92 -9.11 3.93
C PHE A 448 -16.09 -8.30 2.94
N TRP A 449 -16.27 -6.98 2.92
CA TRP A 449 -15.45 -6.09 2.12
C TRP A 449 -13.99 -6.20 2.53
N ARG A 450 -13.70 -6.04 3.82
CA ARG A 450 -12.36 -6.10 4.37
C ARG A 450 -12.41 -6.39 5.87
N ILE A 451 -12.09 -7.62 6.26
CA ILE A 451 -12.38 -8.14 7.61
C ILE A 451 -11.68 -7.38 8.73
N ASP A 452 -10.45 -6.94 8.48
CA ASP A 452 -9.66 -6.14 9.42
C ASP A 452 -10.29 -4.78 9.71
N LEU A 453 -10.97 -4.17 8.74
CA LEU A 453 -11.65 -2.87 8.91
C LEU A 453 -13.10 -3.02 9.34
N GLY A 454 -13.77 -4.07 8.87
CA GLY A 454 -15.16 -4.34 9.17
C GLY A 454 -15.42 -4.60 10.65
N SER A 455 -14.46 -5.20 11.36
CA SER A 455 -14.53 -5.39 12.81
C SER A 455 -14.57 -4.05 13.57
N ALA A 456 -13.67 -3.12 13.25
CA ALA A 456 -13.66 -1.77 13.82
C ALA A 456 -14.93 -0.97 13.42
N ASN A 457 -15.40 -1.12 12.18
CA ASN A 457 -16.64 -0.51 11.71
C ASN A 457 -17.89 -1.05 12.44
N LEU A 458 -17.91 -2.35 12.77
CA LEU A 458 -18.98 -2.98 13.52
C LEU A 458 -19.09 -2.36 14.91
N VAL A 459 -17.96 -2.22 15.62
CA VAL A 459 -17.92 -1.56 16.94
C VAL A 459 -18.38 -0.10 16.85
N ALA A 460 -17.84 0.67 15.90
CA ALA A 460 -18.23 2.07 15.69
C ALA A 460 -19.70 2.22 15.27
N GLY A 461 -20.21 1.28 14.47
CA GLY A 461 -21.60 1.19 14.05
C GLY A 461 -22.54 0.98 15.23
N ILE A 462 -22.31 -0.07 16.02
CA ILE A 462 -23.17 -0.38 17.17
C ILE A 462 -23.18 0.79 18.17
N ILE A 463 -22.01 1.26 18.58
CA ILE A 463 -21.91 2.37 19.55
C ILE A 463 -22.45 3.67 18.96
N GLY A 464 -22.19 3.95 17.68
CA GLY A 464 -22.74 5.12 16.97
C GLY A 464 -24.27 5.13 16.90
N LEU A 465 -24.89 3.97 16.68
CA LEU A 465 -26.35 3.83 16.75
C LEU A 465 -26.87 4.04 18.17
N LEU A 466 -26.19 3.52 19.19
CA LEU A 466 -26.56 3.74 20.60
C LEU A 466 -26.49 5.24 20.96
N ILE A 467 -25.44 5.94 20.55
CA ILE A 467 -25.32 7.40 20.73
C ILE A 467 -26.45 8.14 20.01
N LEU A 468 -26.80 7.72 18.79
CA LEU A 468 -27.94 8.29 18.07
C LEU A 468 -29.26 8.07 18.83
N CYS A 469 -29.50 6.86 19.31
CA CYS A 469 -30.75 6.47 19.97
C CYS A 469 -30.93 7.07 21.37
N TYR A 470 -29.85 7.20 22.16
CA TYR A 470 -29.93 7.52 23.59
C TYR A 470 -29.30 8.86 23.97
N ALA A 471 -28.32 9.36 23.23
CA ALA A 471 -27.59 10.58 23.57
C ALA A 471 -27.92 11.79 22.68
N THR A 472 -28.57 11.58 21.53
CA THR A 472 -28.86 12.66 20.58
C THR A 472 -30.18 13.37 20.93
N PRO A 473 -30.15 14.67 21.29
CA PRO A 473 -31.36 15.37 21.69
C PRO A 473 -32.40 15.45 20.57
N GLY A 474 -33.66 15.23 20.94
CA GLY A 474 -34.80 15.29 20.02
C GLY A 474 -34.92 14.10 19.06
N TYR A 475 -34.01 13.13 19.11
CA TYR A 475 -34.15 11.87 18.38
C TYR A 475 -34.96 10.87 19.21
N LYS A 476 -36.14 10.46 18.73
CA LYS A 476 -36.95 9.40 19.34
C LYS A 476 -36.92 8.16 18.46
N THR A 477 -36.33 7.08 18.95
CA THR A 477 -36.19 5.84 18.19
C THR A 477 -37.54 5.15 17.94
N ASP A 478 -37.86 4.89 16.67
CA ASP A 478 -38.95 3.99 16.30
C ASP A 478 -38.47 2.53 16.40
N SER A 479 -38.74 1.94 17.56
CA SER A 479 -38.31 0.57 17.88
C SER A 479 -38.86 -0.46 16.90
N LYS A 480 -40.08 -0.26 16.37
CA LYS A 480 -40.69 -1.19 15.41
C LYS A 480 -39.92 -1.17 14.09
N MET A 481 -39.57 0.01 13.59
CA MET A 481 -38.77 0.14 12.36
C MET A 481 -37.34 -0.38 12.54
N LEU A 482 -36.74 -0.14 13.71
CA LEU A 482 -35.39 -0.63 14.06
C LEU A 482 -35.34 -2.15 14.07
N TRP A 483 -36.19 -2.81 14.87
CA TRP A 483 -36.21 -4.27 14.98
C TRP A 483 -36.64 -4.93 13.68
N LYS A 484 -37.55 -4.32 12.91
CA LYS A 484 -37.88 -4.80 11.56
C LYS A 484 -36.70 -4.71 10.61
N GLY A 485 -35.93 -3.62 10.65
CA GLY A 485 -34.73 -3.46 9.81
C GLY A 485 -33.64 -4.46 10.17
N LEU A 486 -33.35 -4.62 11.46
CA LEU A 486 -32.41 -5.62 11.97
C LEU A 486 -32.86 -7.04 11.60
N GLY A 487 -34.12 -7.39 11.89
CA GLY A 487 -34.69 -8.70 11.60
C GLY A 487 -34.63 -9.06 10.12
N LEU A 488 -34.86 -8.10 9.21
CA LEU A 488 -34.73 -8.33 7.76
C LEU A 488 -33.28 -8.66 7.35
N VAL A 489 -32.29 -7.92 7.87
CA VAL A 489 -30.88 -8.18 7.55
C VAL A 489 -30.43 -9.50 8.18
N SER A 490 -30.75 -9.75 9.45
CA SER A 490 -30.44 -11.01 10.12
C SER A 490 -31.09 -12.21 9.44
N ALA A 491 -32.36 -12.10 9.02
CA ALA A 491 -33.04 -13.16 8.28
C ALA A 491 -32.38 -13.40 6.91
N ALA A 492 -32.02 -12.33 6.17
CA ALA A 492 -31.33 -12.46 4.89
C ALA A 492 -29.95 -13.13 5.05
N SER A 493 -29.16 -12.72 6.05
CA SER A 493 -27.87 -13.34 6.35
C SER A 493 -28.01 -14.80 6.79
N PHE A 494 -29.04 -15.13 7.58
CA PHE A 494 -29.32 -16.50 8.01
C PHE A 494 -29.79 -17.38 6.84
N ILE A 495 -30.65 -16.87 5.96
CA ILE A 495 -31.07 -17.58 4.74
C ILE A 495 -29.86 -17.83 3.85
N LEU A 496 -29.00 -16.83 3.64
CA LEU A 496 -27.77 -17.00 2.86
C LEU A 496 -26.88 -18.09 3.49
N PHE A 497 -26.69 -18.05 4.81
CA PHE A 497 -25.94 -19.08 5.54
C PHE A 497 -26.56 -20.48 5.36
N LEU A 498 -27.88 -20.63 5.46
CA LEU A 498 -28.57 -21.90 5.24
C LEU A 498 -28.41 -22.40 3.80
N ILE A 499 -28.59 -21.51 2.82
CA ILE A 499 -28.37 -21.85 1.40
C ILE A 499 -26.94 -22.35 1.23
N THR A 500 -25.95 -21.62 1.73
CA THR A 500 -24.54 -22.04 1.66
C THR A 500 -24.32 -23.37 2.39
N ALA A 501 -24.87 -23.56 3.58
CA ALA A 501 -24.71 -24.81 4.34
C ALA A 501 -25.34 -26.03 3.64
N ILE A 502 -26.39 -25.83 2.84
CA ILE A 502 -27.06 -26.90 2.07
C ILE A 502 -26.35 -27.15 0.73
N THR A 503 -25.88 -26.10 0.06
CA THR A 503 -25.29 -26.22 -1.29
C THR A 503 -23.79 -26.49 -1.29
N TYR A 504 -23.09 -26.10 -0.23
CA TYR A 504 -21.64 -26.28 -0.11
C TYR A 504 -21.32 -27.70 0.34
N GLN A 505 -20.56 -28.42 -0.47
CA GLN A 505 -20.17 -29.81 -0.20
C GLN A 505 -19.00 -29.93 0.81
N GLY A 506 -18.37 -28.82 1.18
CA GLY A 506 -17.27 -28.79 2.16
C GLY A 506 -17.72 -28.51 3.60
N ASN A 507 -16.76 -28.50 4.53
CA ASN A 507 -17.05 -28.21 5.94
C ASN A 507 -17.01 -26.70 6.21
N LEU A 508 -18.19 -26.08 6.24
CA LEU A 508 -18.33 -24.64 6.48
C LEU A 508 -17.81 -24.21 7.87
N PHE A 509 -18.02 -25.02 8.90
CA PHE A 509 -17.55 -24.71 10.26
C PHE A 509 -16.02 -24.76 10.36
N LEU A 510 -15.38 -25.66 9.62
CA LEU A 510 -13.93 -25.70 9.50
C LEU A 510 -13.41 -24.39 8.86
N ARG A 511 -14.03 -23.91 7.77
CA ARG A 511 -13.64 -22.64 7.13
C ARG A 511 -13.77 -21.44 8.07
N ILE A 512 -14.86 -21.36 8.81
CA ILE A 512 -15.04 -20.33 9.83
C ILE A 512 -13.95 -20.43 10.91
N SER A 513 -13.63 -21.64 11.36
CA SER A 513 -12.56 -21.87 12.33
C SER A 513 -11.18 -21.46 11.81
N GLU A 514 -10.87 -21.73 10.53
CA GLU A 514 -9.64 -21.29 9.87
C GLU A 514 -9.54 -19.76 9.82
N VAL A 515 -10.61 -19.07 9.41
CA VAL A 515 -10.66 -17.60 9.37
C VAL A 515 -10.51 -16.99 10.77
N LEU A 516 -11.19 -17.54 11.78
CA LEU A 516 -11.05 -17.06 13.17
C LEU A 516 -9.65 -17.29 13.73
N GLY A 517 -9.03 -18.43 13.43
CA GLY A 517 -7.64 -18.72 13.78
C GLY A 517 -6.67 -17.74 13.13
N TYR A 518 -6.94 -17.35 11.88
CA TYR A 518 -6.14 -16.35 11.18
C TYR A 518 -6.23 -14.96 11.84
N ILE A 519 -7.43 -14.50 12.18
CA ILE A 519 -7.67 -13.14 12.72
C ILE A 519 -7.17 -12.98 14.16
N SER A 520 -7.19 -14.04 14.97
CA SER A 520 -6.86 -13.99 16.39
C SER A 520 -5.35 -14.05 16.71
N SER A 521 -4.50 -14.20 15.71
CA SER A 521 -3.08 -14.55 15.90
C SER A 521 -2.15 -13.33 16.00
N PHE A 522 -2.43 -12.44 16.95
CA PHE A 522 -1.65 -11.22 17.17
C PHE A 522 -0.16 -11.50 17.39
N GLN A 523 0.18 -12.52 18.18
CA GLN A 523 1.57 -12.87 18.48
C GLN A 523 2.36 -13.31 17.25
N SER A 524 1.68 -13.90 16.25
CA SER A 524 2.31 -14.39 15.01
C SER A 524 2.68 -13.27 14.04
N TYR A 525 1.95 -12.15 14.09
CA TYR A 525 2.20 -10.97 13.25
C TYR A 525 2.92 -9.84 13.99
N GLY A 526 3.00 -9.94 15.31
CA GLY A 526 3.56 -8.95 16.22
C GLY A 526 5.02 -8.63 15.90
N LEU A 527 5.32 -7.34 15.70
CA LEU A 527 6.69 -6.86 15.64
C LEU A 527 7.24 -6.63 17.05
N LYS A 528 8.53 -6.94 17.26
CA LYS A 528 9.21 -6.69 18.53
C LYS A 528 9.32 -5.19 18.86
N ASP A 529 9.51 -4.38 17.81
CA ASP A 529 9.69 -2.93 17.90
C ASP A 529 8.51 -2.22 17.25
N LEU A 530 8.00 -1.19 17.92
CA LEU A 530 6.94 -0.32 17.40
C LEU A 530 7.49 0.80 16.50
N SER A 531 8.79 1.10 16.60
CA SER A 531 9.48 2.12 15.80
C SER A 531 10.99 1.86 15.79
N PRO A 532 11.71 2.16 14.70
CA PRO A 532 13.17 2.05 14.68
C PRO A 532 13.81 3.10 15.61
N GLN A 533 13.13 4.24 15.82
CA GLN A 533 13.57 5.33 16.69
C GLN A 533 12.40 5.85 17.53
N LYS A 534 12.63 6.03 18.83
CA LYS A 534 11.63 6.58 19.77
C LYS A 534 11.78 8.11 19.87
N ASP A 535 11.53 8.79 18.76
CA ASP A 535 11.62 10.24 18.63
C ASP A 535 10.30 10.96 19.04
N ILE A 536 10.22 12.27 18.81
CA ILE A 536 9.01 13.04 19.09
C ILE A 536 7.80 12.54 18.29
N LYS A 537 7.99 12.01 17.08
CA LYS A 537 6.90 11.48 16.26
C LYS A 537 6.36 10.19 16.85
N TYR A 538 7.23 9.29 17.31
CA TYR A 538 6.84 8.09 18.05
C TYR A 538 5.93 8.45 19.23
N TYR A 539 6.38 9.34 20.13
CA TYR A 539 5.57 9.70 21.30
C TYR A 539 4.29 10.45 20.92
N SER A 540 4.36 11.29 19.89
CA SER A 540 3.20 12.04 19.42
C SER A 540 2.13 11.13 18.85
N LEU A 541 2.48 10.12 18.06
CA LEU A 541 1.53 9.24 17.42
C LEU A 541 0.98 8.16 18.36
N TYR A 542 1.81 7.60 19.24
CA TYR A 542 1.39 6.54 20.16
C TYR A 542 0.70 7.04 21.43
N PHE A 543 0.95 8.28 21.87
CA PHE A 543 0.43 8.77 23.15
C PHE A 543 -0.33 10.09 23.01
N VAL A 544 0.26 11.11 22.38
CA VAL A 544 -0.37 12.45 22.33
C VAL A 544 -1.62 12.45 21.45
N LEU A 545 -1.54 11.88 20.24
CA LEU A 545 -2.66 11.85 19.29
C LEU A 545 -3.88 11.09 19.85
N PRO A 546 -3.74 9.88 20.45
CA PRO A 546 -4.85 9.22 21.13
C PRO A 546 -5.53 10.09 22.21
N ILE A 547 -4.75 10.80 23.04
CA ILE A 547 -5.29 11.70 24.07
C ILE A 547 -6.07 12.86 23.42
N LEU A 548 -5.53 13.47 22.36
CA LEU A 548 -6.20 14.54 21.65
C LEU A 548 -7.51 14.05 20.98
N VAL A 549 -7.49 12.86 20.37
CA VAL A 549 -8.69 12.25 19.77
C VAL A 549 -9.74 11.95 20.84
N PHE A 550 -9.35 11.38 21.99
CA PHE A 550 -10.24 11.18 23.12
C PHE A 550 -10.85 12.49 23.63
N THR A 551 -10.03 13.53 23.75
CA THR A 551 -10.49 14.87 24.18
C THR A 551 -11.50 15.46 23.19
N ALA A 552 -11.25 15.33 21.89
CA ALA A 552 -12.18 15.76 20.84
C ALA A 552 -13.50 14.96 20.89
N ALA A 553 -13.44 13.65 21.15
CA ALA A 553 -14.61 12.80 21.32
C ALA A 553 -15.42 13.20 22.56
N ALA A 554 -14.77 13.39 23.71
CA ALA A 554 -15.40 13.83 24.95
C ALA A 554 -16.08 15.20 24.77
N TYR A 555 -15.39 16.15 24.11
CA TYR A 555 -15.96 17.46 23.79
C TYR A 555 -17.15 17.32 22.83
N ALA A 556 -17.07 16.49 21.79
CA ALA A 556 -18.17 16.24 20.87
C ALA A 556 -19.40 15.62 21.58
N PHE A 557 -19.18 14.67 22.51
CA PHE A 557 -20.23 14.08 23.33
C PHE A 557 -20.88 15.13 24.24
N TYR A 558 -20.08 15.93 24.94
CA TYR A 558 -20.58 17.03 25.77
C TYR A 558 -21.41 18.03 24.96
N ARG A 559 -20.94 18.42 23.76
CA ARG A 559 -21.70 19.29 22.85
C ARG A 559 -22.99 18.62 22.43
N LEU A 560 -22.99 17.33 22.09
CA LEU A 560 -24.19 16.59 21.69
C LEU A 560 -25.26 16.58 22.80
N VAL A 561 -24.88 16.35 24.06
CA VAL A 561 -25.84 16.20 25.18
C VAL A 561 -26.27 17.54 25.80
N SER A 562 -25.39 18.54 25.88
CA SER A 562 -25.62 19.77 26.67
C SER A 562 -26.75 20.69 26.18
N ASN A 563 -27.28 20.47 24.97
CA ASN A 563 -28.50 21.07 24.39
C ASN A 563 -28.62 22.61 24.31
N LYS A 564 -27.77 23.39 24.99
CA LYS A 564 -27.86 24.84 25.14
C LYS A 564 -27.53 25.63 23.86
N GLU A 565 -26.91 25.00 22.85
CA GLU A 565 -26.52 25.65 21.58
C GLU A 565 -26.56 24.69 20.36
N ASN A 566 -27.36 23.61 20.40
CA ASN A 566 -27.28 22.56 19.37
C ASN A 566 -28.08 22.89 18.12
N THR A 567 -27.37 23.25 17.05
CA THR A 567 -27.90 23.22 15.69
C THR A 567 -27.90 21.78 15.16
N LYS A 568 -28.77 21.47 14.19
CA LYS A 568 -28.73 20.18 13.48
C LYS A 568 -27.36 19.91 12.84
N GLN A 569 -26.64 20.97 12.47
CA GLN A 569 -25.28 20.89 11.94
C GLN A 569 -24.28 20.42 13.01
N ASN A 570 -24.35 20.96 14.23
CA ASN A 570 -23.52 20.55 15.37
C ASN A 570 -23.73 19.08 15.73
N ASN A 571 -24.98 18.61 15.69
CA ASN A 571 -25.29 17.21 15.97
C ASN A 571 -24.66 16.28 14.93
N LYS A 572 -24.72 16.61 13.64
CA LYS A 572 -24.05 15.83 12.59
C LYS A 572 -22.53 15.80 12.77
N LEU A 573 -21.93 16.96 13.09
CA LEU A 573 -20.49 17.05 13.35
C LEU A 573 -20.09 16.19 14.56
N ALA A 574 -20.82 16.29 15.67
CA ALA A 574 -20.58 15.49 16.87
C ALA A 574 -20.73 14.00 16.60
N LEU A 575 -21.79 13.57 15.89
CA LEU A 575 -21.99 12.17 15.50
C LEU A 575 -20.84 11.65 14.62
N ALA A 576 -20.36 12.44 13.66
CA ALA A 576 -19.21 12.07 12.83
C ALA A 576 -17.92 11.93 13.67
N ILE A 577 -17.61 12.91 14.51
CA ILE A 577 -16.41 12.88 15.37
C ILE A 577 -16.47 11.66 16.31
N LEU A 578 -17.61 11.41 16.95
CA LEU A 578 -17.78 10.28 17.86
C LEU A 578 -17.61 8.94 17.13
N PHE A 579 -18.29 8.75 15.99
CA PHE A 579 -18.16 7.53 15.20
C PHE A 579 -16.71 7.28 14.77
N LEU A 580 -16.06 8.29 14.19
CA LEU A 580 -14.68 8.17 13.72
C LEU A 580 -13.69 7.96 14.87
N SER A 581 -13.95 8.51 16.05
CA SER A 581 -13.11 8.30 17.24
C SER A 581 -13.27 6.88 17.79
N ILE A 582 -14.48 6.32 17.80
CA ILE A 582 -14.69 4.92 18.20
C ILE A 582 -13.99 3.98 17.21
N PHE A 583 -14.13 4.25 15.91
CA PHE A 583 -13.39 3.51 14.88
C PHE A 583 -11.88 3.62 15.08
N TYR A 584 -11.37 4.83 15.35
CA TYR A 584 -9.96 5.09 15.62
C TYR A 584 -9.42 4.16 16.72
N PHE A 585 -10.07 4.11 17.89
CA PHE A 585 -9.62 3.26 19.00
C PHE A 585 -9.77 1.77 18.71
N ALA A 586 -10.85 1.35 18.05
CA ALA A 586 -11.04 -0.05 17.67
C ALA A 586 -9.99 -0.53 16.66
N ASN A 587 -9.53 0.35 15.76
CA ASN A 587 -8.49 0.08 14.77
C ASN A 587 -7.06 0.28 15.32
N PHE A 588 -6.89 1.05 16.41
CA PHE A 588 -5.58 1.44 16.95
C PHE A 588 -4.70 0.23 17.31
N GLN A 589 -5.31 -0.86 17.80
CA GLN A 589 -4.61 -2.11 18.09
C GLN A 589 -3.78 -2.63 16.91
N ARG A 590 -4.20 -2.34 15.67
CA ARG A 590 -3.48 -2.76 14.47
C ARG A 590 -2.06 -2.22 14.53
N GLY A 591 -1.90 -0.92 14.78
CA GLY A 591 -0.62 -0.21 14.91
C GLY A 591 0.20 -0.54 16.18
N LEU A 592 -0.33 -1.40 17.06
CA LEU A 592 0.39 -1.97 18.21
C LEU A 592 0.94 -3.37 17.92
N VAL A 593 0.35 -4.08 16.96
CA VAL A 593 0.74 -5.46 16.59
C VAL A 593 1.58 -5.45 15.32
N ARG A 594 1.00 -4.92 14.24
CA ARG A 594 1.62 -4.82 12.92
C ARG A 594 1.52 -3.36 12.48
N HIS A 595 1.94 -3.03 11.28
CA HIS A 595 1.61 -1.75 10.67
C HIS A 595 2.07 -0.56 11.53
N THR A 596 3.24 -0.75 12.14
CA THR A 596 3.84 0.15 13.11
C THR A 596 4.81 1.10 12.41
N LEU A 597 5.35 2.06 13.15
CA LEU A 597 6.40 2.94 12.61
C LEU A 597 7.67 2.16 12.23
N ALA A 598 7.87 0.95 12.77
CA ALA A 598 8.95 0.05 12.36
C ALA A 598 8.86 -0.34 10.88
N GLU A 599 7.64 -0.43 10.33
CA GLU A 599 7.38 -0.70 8.91
C GLU A 599 7.25 0.58 8.07
N GLN A 600 7.61 1.73 8.63
CA GLN A 600 7.44 3.04 8.00
C GLN A 600 5.97 3.39 7.68
N TRP A 601 5.02 2.82 8.44
CA TRP A 601 3.59 3.02 8.24
C TRP A 601 2.90 3.49 9.52
N ASP A 602 2.10 4.55 9.43
CA ASP A 602 1.40 5.15 10.57
C ASP A 602 -0.10 5.27 10.34
N THR A 603 -0.61 4.80 9.19
CA THR A 603 -2.02 4.96 8.81
C THR A 603 -2.96 4.31 9.83
N ALA A 604 -2.56 3.21 10.47
CA ALA A 604 -3.30 2.64 11.60
C ALA A 604 -3.35 3.58 12.82
N LEU A 605 -2.24 4.22 13.16
CA LEU A 605 -2.10 5.13 14.31
C LEU A 605 -2.78 6.47 14.10
N THR A 606 -2.80 6.94 12.85
CA THR A 606 -3.42 8.21 12.46
C THR A 606 -4.89 8.01 12.12
N SER A 607 -5.28 6.92 11.46
CA SER A 607 -6.65 6.60 11.02
C SER A 607 -7.42 7.83 10.53
N TYR A 608 -8.35 8.34 11.32
CA TYR A 608 -9.08 9.60 11.07
C TYR A 608 -8.74 10.71 12.06
N GLY A 609 -7.74 10.53 12.91
CA GLY A 609 -7.31 11.44 13.97
C GLY A 609 -7.08 12.86 13.47
N PHE A 610 -6.39 13.04 12.34
CA PHE A 610 -6.18 14.38 11.77
C PHE A 610 -7.49 15.05 11.34
N PHE A 611 -8.41 14.30 10.71
CA PHE A 611 -9.72 14.82 10.35
C PHE A 611 -10.59 15.13 11.58
N ILE A 612 -10.56 14.26 12.60
CA ILE A 612 -11.28 14.43 13.86
C ILE A 612 -10.87 15.74 14.51
N LEU A 613 -9.57 15.95 14.70
CA LEU A 613 -9.02 17.15 15.34
C LEU A 613 -9.30 18.41 14.52
N ALA A 614 -9.04 18.37 13.21
CA ALA A 614 -9.29 19.53 12.34
C ALA A 614 -10.77 19.91 12.31
N SER A 615 -11.68 18.94 12.32
CA SER A 615 -13.13 19.18 12.25
C SER A 615 -13.70 19.84 13.50
N THR A 616 -13.01 19.79 14.65
CA THR A 616 -13.46 20.45 15.89
C THR A 616 -13.62 21.97 15.74
N VAL A 617 -12.88 22.59 14.82
CA VAL A 617 -13.03 23.99 14.41
C VAL A 617 -14.51 24.31 14.13
N PHE A 618 -15.23 23.40 13.47
CA PHE A 618 -16.62 23.64 13.11
C PHE A 618 -17.59 23.66 14.30
N PHE A 619 -17.19 23.37 15.53
CA PHE A 619 -18.03 23.61 16.72
C PHE A 619 -18.15 25.09 17.07
N ASN A 620 -17.21 25.93 16.64
CA ASN A 620 -17.26 27.36 16.92
C ASN A 620 -18.31 28.05 16.04
N SER A 621 -19.26 28.74 16.67
CA SER A 621 -20.35 29.43 15.98
C SER A 621 -19.86 30.52 15.01
N ARG A 622 -18.72 31.17 15.29
CA ARG A 622 -18.09 32.15 14.38
C ARG A 622 -17.68 31.50 13.06
N PHE A 623 -17.09 30.31 13.11
CA PHE A 623 -16.65 29.56 11.92
C PHE A 623 -17.82 28.93 11.16
N GLN A 624 -18.94 28.66 11.84
CA GLN A 624 -20.17 28.24 11.17
C GLN A 624 -20.84 29.37 10.41
N LYS A 625 -20.85 30.58 10.97
CA LYS A 625 -21.41 31.78 10.34
C LYS A 625 -20.52 32.26 9.19
N ASN A 626 -19.21 32.37 9.42
CA ASN A 626 -18.22 32.73 8.41
C ASN A 626 -17.53 31.48 7.86
N LYS A 627 -18.13 30.90 6.81
CA LYS A 627 -17.68 29.65 6.19
C LYS A 627 -16.26 29.76 5.62
N ALA A 628 -15.82 30.94 5.14
CA ALA A 628 -14.46 31.15 4.64
C ALA A 628 -13.43 31.00 5.77
N LEU A 629 -13.69 31.63 6.92
CA LEU A 629 -12.83 31.56 8.09
C LEU A 629 -12.80 30.14 8.67
N GLY A 630 -13.95 29.48 8.78
CA GLY A 630 -14.02 28.09 9.22
C GLY A 630 -13.28 27.12 8.31
N PHE A 631 -13.41 27.30 6.99
CA PHE A 631 -12.67 26.54 5.99
C PHE A 631 -11.15 26.76 6.11
N PHE A 632 -10.70 28.02 6.18
CA PHE A 632 -9.29 28.35 6.35
C PHE A 632 -8.69 27.77 7.63
N ALA A 633 -9.42 27.87 8.75
CA ALA A 633 -8.99 27.29 10.02
C ALA A 633 -8.92 25.76 9.96
N PHE A 634 -9.91 25.11 9.34
CA PHE A 634 -9.89 23.65 9.13
C PHE A 634 -8.69 23.21 8.29
N THR A 635 -8.48 23.79 7.11
CA THR A 635 -7.41 23.39 6.20
C THR A 635 -6.03 23.69 6.77
N SER A 636 -5.86 24.82 7.45
CA SER A 636 -4.61 25.18 8.11
C SER A 636 -4.29 24.20 9.23
N LEU A 637 -5.25 23.91 10.11
CA LEU A 637 -5.05 22.96 11.21
C LEU A 637 -4.79 21.54 10.67
N ALA A 638 -5.59 21.08 9.69
CA ALA A 638 -5.39 19.78 9.07
C ALA A 638 -3.99 19.64 8.45
N THR A 639 -3.53 20.68 7.75
CA THR A 639 -2.20 20.69 7.11
C THR A 639 -1.08 20.71 8.14
N LEU A 640 -1.20 21.53 9.18
CA LEU A 640 -0.23 21.56 10.27
C LEU A 640 -0.15 20.23 11.00
N LEU A 641 -1.28 19.57 11.24
CA LEU A 641 -1.30 18.23 11.83
C LEU A 641 -0.58 17.22 10.94
N VAL A 642 -0.90 17.18 9.64
CA VAL A 642 -0.25 16.27 8.69
C VAL A 642 1.25 16.54 8.61
N ILE A 643 1.68 17.78 8.35
CA ILE A 643 3.10 18.08 8.10
C ILE A 643 3.98 17.81 9.33
N ASN A 644 3.48 18.13 10.53
CA ASN A 644 4.30 17.99 11.74
C ASN A 644 4.25 16.57 12.31
N TYR A 645 3.12 15.87 12.20
CA TYR A 645 2.91 14.59 12.89
C TYR A 645 2.83 13.37 11.98
N LYS A 646 2.53 13.50 10.68
CA LYS A 646 2.60 12.37 9.75
C LYS A 646 4.02 11.81 9.76
N PHE A 647 4.11 10.49 9.84
CA PHE A 647 5.38 9.80 9.75
C PHE A 647 5.98 9.97 8.34
N ASN A 648 7.29 10.19 8.28
CA ASN A 648 8.00 10.51 7.03
C ASN A 648 8.13 9.25 6.15
N SER A 649 7.04 8.84 5.50
CA SER A 649 7.08 7.76 4.52
C SER A 649 7.40 8.32 3.12
N PRO A 650 8.04 7.52 2.24
CA PRO A 650 8.28 7.87 0.83
C PRO A 650 7.00 8.20 0.04
N GLU A 651 5.83 7.82 0.57
CA GLU A 651 4.50 7.97 -0.03
C GLU A 651 3.88 9.37 0.12
N LEU A 652 4.60 10.37 0.64
CA LEU A 652 4.05 11.70 0.89
C LEU A 652 3.88 12.51 -0.41
N SER A 653 3.03 12.03 -1.31
CA SER A 653 2.56 12.75 -2.49
C SER A 653 1.85 14.02 -2.02
N ARG A 654 2.41 15.18 -2.35
CA ARG A 654 1.82 16.50 -2.05
C ARG A 654 1.02 17.06 -3.22
N SER A 655 0.47 16.16 -4.03
CA SER A 655 -0.31 16.45 -5.23
C SER A 655 -1.80 16.27 -4.95
N ASN A 656 -2.64 17.09 -5.59
CA ASN A 656 -4.09 16.95 -5.48
C ASN A 656 -4.69 16.22 -6.70
N THR A 657 -5.93 15.72 -6.56
CA THR A 657 -6.65 14.99 -7.62
C THR A 657 -6.74 15.79 -8.92
N TYR A 658 -6.90 17.11 -8.82
CA TYR A 658 -6.94 17.99 -9.99
C TYR A 658 -5.60 18.00 -10.76
N LEU A 659 -4.46 18.04 -10.07
CA LEU A 659 -3.15 17.97 -10.72
C LEU A 659 -2.98 16.66 -11.48
N PHE A 660 -3.39 15.54 -10.89
CA PHE A 660 -3.36 14.24 -11.55
C PHE A 660 -4.23 14.22 -12.82
N ALA A 661 -5.45 14.79 -12.77
CA ALA A 661 -6.29 14.95 -13.97
C ALA A 661 -5.59 15.75 -15.08
N LYS A 662 -4.88 16.83 -14.72
CA LYS A 662 -4.11 17.63 -15.69
C LYS A 662 -2.92 16.87 -16.26
N GLN A 663 -2.18 16.12 -15.44
CA GLN A 663 -1.05 15.31 -15.90
C GLN A 663 -1.52 14.20 -16.84
N GLN A 664 -2.64 13.56 -16.52
CA GLN A 664 -3.23 12.51 -17.34
C GLN A 664 -3.75 13.07 -18.69
N GLU A 665 -4.32 14.28 -18.69
CA GLU A 665 -4.68 14.98 -19.93
C GLU A 665 -3.49 15.18 -20.86
N ALA A 666 -2.36 15.66 -20.32
CA ALA A 666 -1.14 15.90 -21.08
C ALA A 666 -0.52 14.62 -21.68
N GLN A 667 -0.75 13.45 -21.05
CA GLN A 667 -0.25 12.16 -21.51
C GLN A 667 -1.12 11.51 -22.60
N GLY A 668 -2.31 12.06 -22.87
CA GLY A 668 -3.28 11.51 -23.80
C GLY A 668 -4.10 10.40 -23.14
N LEU A 669 -5.40 10.62 -23.00
CA LEU A 669 -6.33 9.65 -22.39
C LEU A 669 -6.85 8.60 -23.38
N PHE A 670 -6.62 8.79 -24.67
CA PHE A 670 -7.32 8.05 -25.72
C PHE A 670 -6.50 6.93 -26.31
N ILE A 671 -7.23 5.87 -26.60
CA ILE A 671 -6.75 4.66 -27.23
C ILE A 671 -6.88 4.85 -28.72
N THR A 672 -5.79 4.65 -29.44
CA THR A 672 -5.84 4.62 -30.90
C THR A 672 -6.67 3.41 -31.33
N PRO A 673 -7.70 3.58 -32.19
CA PRO A 673 -8.50 2.45 -32.62
C PRO A 673 -7.64 1.35 -33.22
N ALA A 674 -7.82 0.12 -32.73
CA ALA A 674 -7.07 -1.04 -33.20
C ALA A 674 -8.02 -2.05 -33.86
N ALA A 675 -7.55 -2.65 -34.96
CA ALA A 675 -8.24 -3.75 -35.63
C ALA A 675 -8.13 -5.09 -34.87
N VAL A 676 -7.40 -5.10 -33.75
CA VAL A 676 -7.16 -6.26 -32.90
C VAL A 676 -7.58 -5.98 -31.46
N VAL A 677 -7.85 -7.05 -30.71
CA VAL A 677 -8.07 -6.96 -29.26
C VAL A 677 -6.81 -6.41 -28.60
N LEU A 678 -6.95 -5.33 -27.85
CA LEU A 678 -5.85 -4.69 -27.14
C LEU A 678 -5.58 -5.42 -25.84
N ASN A 679 -4.31 -5.74 -25.58
CA ASN A 679 -3.92 -6.23 -24.27
C ASN A 679 -3.96 -5.07 -23.26
N ARG A 680 -4.91 -5.13 -22.32
CA ARG A 680 -5.10 -4.11 -21.27
C ARG A 680 -4.14 -4.27 -20.10
N THR A 681 -3.53 -5.44 -19.97
CA THR A 681 -2.59 -5.79 -18.90
C THR A 681 -1.36 -6.46 -19.48
N PRO A 682 -0.60 -5.77 -20.35
CA PRO A 682 0.64 -6.33 -20.88
C PRO A 682 1.59 -6.63 -19.74
N GLU A 683 2.18 -7.83 -19.79
CA GLU A 683 3.16 -8.24 -18.80
C GLU A 683 4.42 -7.39 -18.91
N GLN A 684 5.05 -7.13 -17.76
CA GLN A 684 6.33 -6.45 -17.72
C GLN A 684 7.40 -7.31 -18.39
N ALA A 685 8.26 -6.69 -19.21
CA ALA A 685 9.37 -7.38 -19.85
C ALA A 685 10.24 -8.13 -18.81
N GLY A 686 10.56 -9.39 -19.08
CA GLY A 686 11.34 -10.25 -18.19
C GLY A 686 10.53 -11.02 -17.13
N THR A 687 9.20 -10.83 -17.03
CA THR A 687 8.35 -11.60 -16.10
C THR A 687 8.41 -13.10 -16.38
N GLU A 688 8.36 -13.51 -17.66
CA GLU A 688 8.49 -14.91 -18.08
C GLU A 688 9.77 -15.59 -17.53
N LEU A 689 10.88 -14.85 -17.39
CA LEU A 689 12.15 -15.40 -16.89
C LEU A 689 12.06 -15.89 -15.44
N LYS A 690 10.99 -15.57 -14.72
CA LYS A 690 10.75 -16.00 -13.33
C LYS A 690 10.01 -17.33 -13.20
N TYR A 691 9.37 -17.83 -14.26
CA TYR A 691 8.55 -19.06 -14.14
C TYR A 691 8.58 -19.98 -15.36
N LYS A 692 9.10 -19.54 -16.51
CA LYS A 692 8.98 -20.28 -17.78
C LYS A 692 9.64 -21.65 -17.79
N ASP A 693 10.85 -21.79 -17.23
CA ASP A 693 11.55 -23.09 -17.19
C ASP A 693 10.81 -24.05 -16.23
N LEU A 694 10.21 -23.52 -15.17
CA LEU A 694 9.36 -24.26 -14.22
C LEU A 694 8.03 -24.70 -14.85
N ASP A 695 7.37 -23.83 -15.62
CA ASP A 695 6.17 -24.18 -16.38
C ASP A 695 6.43 -25.32 -17.36
N GLN A 696 7.52 -25.20 -18.14
CA GLN A 696 7.94 -26.24 -19.07
C GLN A 696 8.28 -27.55 -18.34
N PHE A 697 8.97 -27.46 -17.20
CA PHE A 697 9.28 -28.62 -16.36
C PHE A 697 7.99 -29.32 -15.89
N LEU A 698 7.01 -28.59 -15.37
CA LEU A 698 5.76 -29.18 -14.89
C LEU A 698 4.96 -29.82 -16.02
N LYS A 699 4.77 -29.12 -17.15
CA LYS A 699 3.99 -29.63 -18.31
C LYS A 699 4.60 -30.89 -18.92
N ASN A 700 5.92 -31.00 -18.94
CA ASN A 700 6.60 -32.15 -19.54
C ASN A 700 6.59 -33.40 -18.66
N ASN A 701 6.48 -33.24 -17.33
CA ASN A 701 6.72 -34.33 -16.39
C ASN A 701 5.49 -34.74 -15.58
N PHE A 702 4.48 -33.87 -15.48
CA PHE A 702 3.31 -34.12 -14.64
C PHE A 702 2.01 -33.73 -15.35
N PRO A 703 0.89 -34.44 -15.10
CA PRO A 703 -0.41 -34.10 -15.67
C PRO A 703 -0.89 -32.71 -15.21
N ASP A 704 -1.70 -32.04 -16.03
CA ASP A 704 -2.29 -30.74 -15.68
C ASP A 704 -3.25 -30.78 -14.49
N SER A 705 -3.76 -31.97 -14.15
CA SER A 705 -4.57 -32.19 -12.95
C SER A 705 -3.76 -32.19 -11.64
N SER A 706 -2.45 -32.38 -11.72
CA SER A 706 -1.55 -32.32 -10.57
C SER A 706 -1.22 -30.86 -10.22
N THR A 707 -0.77 -30.61 -9.00
CA THR A 707 -0.32 -29.28 -8.56
C THR A 707 1.02 -29.35 -7.85
N PHE A 708 1.52 -28.20 -7.40
CA PHE A 708 2.69 -28.10 -6.56
C PHE A 708 2.34 -27.45 -5.22
N LEU A 709 3.21 -27.65 -4.24
CA LEU A 709 3.15 -26.97 -2.95
C LEU A 709 4.16 -25.83 -2.94
N ASP A 710 3.69 -24.59 -2.74
CA ASP A 710 4.54 -23.43 -2.49
C ASP A 710 4.93 -23.33 -1.01
N PHE A 711 6.23 -23.36 -0.74
CA PHE A 711 6.84 -23.09 0.56
C PHE A 711 7.80 -21.89 0.53
N SER A 712 7.96 -21.23 -0.63
CA SER A 712 8.85 -20.09 -0.85
C SER A 712 8.15 -18.73 -0.73
N ASN A 713 6.87 -18.71 -0.31
CA ASN A 713 6.03 -17.50 -0.26
C ASN A 713 5.98 -16.82 -1.65
N SER A 714 5.75 -17.59 -2.72
CA SER A 714 5.63 -17.11 -4.10
C SER A 714 4.29 -17.55 -4.74
N PRO A 715 3.13 -17.27 -4.10
CA PRO A 715 1.84 -17.81 -4.51
C PRO A 715 1.39 -17.39 -5.91
N MET A 716 1.93 -16.31 -6.47
CA MET A 716 1.69 -15.92 -7.87
C MET A 716 2.10 -17.00 -8.88
N LEU A 717 2.96 -17.96 -8.50
CA LEU A 717 3.27 -19.11 -9.34
C LEU A 717 2.02 -19.94 -9.68
N TYR A 718 1.01 -20.01 -8.80
CA TYR A 718 -0.23 -20.74 -9.11
C TYR A 718 -0.99 -20.13 -10.30
N TYR A 719 -0.97 -18.80 -10.41
CA TYR A 719 -1.56 -18.07 -11.54
C TYR A 719 -0.79 -18.35 -12.84
N TYR A 720 0.52 -18.12 -12.84
CA TYR A 720 1.34 -18.23 -14.06
C TYR A 720 1.49 -19.66 -14.57
N LEU A 721 1.47 -20.64 -13.68
CA LEU A 721 1.59 -22.07 -14.01
C LEU A 721 0.22 -22.73 -14.25
N HIS A 722 -0.89 -21.98 -14.11
CA HIS A 722 -2.26 -22.48 -14.19
C HIS A 722 -2.48 -23.76 -13.36
N ARG A 723 -2.14 -23.68 -12.07
CA ARG A 723 -2.27 -24.81 -11.12
C ARG A 723 -3.24 -24.48 -10.00
N ILE A 724 -3.93 -25.51 -9.50
CA ILE A 724 -4.88 -25.39 -8.38
C ILE A 724 -4.10 -25.12 -7.09
N THR A 725 -4.45 -24.07 -6.35
CA THR A 725 -3.83 -23.78 -5.05
C THR A 725 -4.30 -24.86 -4.06
N PRO A 726 -3.41 -25.68 -3.46
CA PRO A 726 -3.81 -26.77 -2.56
C PRO A 726 -4.11 -26.26 -1.14
N ASN A 727 -4.75 -25.10 -1.01
CA ASN A 727 -5.15 -24.51 0.28
C ASN A 727 -6.47 -23.74 0.18
N TYR A 728 -7.02 -23.42 1.35
CA TYR A 728 -8.08 -22.44 1.53
C TYR A 728 -7.56 -21.00 1.41
N PHE A 729 -6.41 -20.66 2.01
CA PHE A 729 -5.86 -19.31 1.90
C PHE A 729 -4.97 -19.14 0.66
N CYS A 730 -4.99 -17.95 0.05
CA CYS A 730 -4.21 -17.62 -1.14
C CYS A 730 -2.71 -17.37 -0.89
N GLN A 731 -2.29 -17.20 0.38
CA GLN A 731 -0.90 -16.89 0.76
C GLN A 731 -0.33 -17.95 1.70
N ILE A 732 0.02 -19.12 1.16
CA ILE A 732 0.78 -20.14 1.89
C ILE A 732 2.28 -19.94 1.71
N PRO A 733 3.12 -20.41 2.65
CA PRO A 733 2.77 -20.95 3.97
C PRO A 733 2.37 -19.91 5.01
N HIS A 734 2.56 -18.61 4.73
CA HIS A 734 2.37 -17.50 5.68
C HIS A 734 1.09 -17.56 6.53
N THR A 735 -0.03 -17.93 5.93
CA THR A 735 -1.35 -18.01 6.60
C THR A 735 -1.48 -19.20 7.57
N ALA A 736 -0.63 -20.22 7.46
CA ALA A 736 -0.55 -21.37 8.38
C ALA A 736 0.46 -21.13 9.51
N HIS A 737 0.33 -20.02 10.25
CA HIS A 737 1.33 -19.55 11.22
C HIS A 737 1.21 -20.19 12.62
N ASN A 738 0.13 -20.88 12.94
CA ASN A 738 -0.03 -21.61 14.20
C ASN A 738 -0.24 -23.11 13.97
N GLU A 739 -0.08 -23.88 15.03
CA GLU A 739 -0.09 -25.34 14.96
C GLU A 739 -1.40 -25.91 14.40
N LYS A 740 -2.55 -25.37 14.86
CA LYS A 740 -3.87 -25.78 14.37
C LYS A 740 -4.00 -25.56 12.86
N LEU A 741 -3.63 -24.37 12.37
CA LEU A 741 -3.71 -24.05 10.94
C LEU A 741 -2.75 -24.90 10.11
N GLN A 742 -1.56 -25.22 10.63
CA GLN A 742 -0.64 -26.15 9.95
C GLN A 742 -1.21 -27.56 9.86
N ARG A 743 -1.84 -28.06 10.93
CA ARG A 743 -2.50 -29.39 10.92
C ARG A 743 -3.69 -29.43 9.96
N ASP A 744 -4.54 -28.41 9.99
CA ASP A 744 -5.69 -28.29 9.10
C ASP A 744 -5.23 -28.24 7.64
N PHE A 745 -4.16 -27.49 7.36
CA PHE A 745 -3.51 -27.43 6.05
C PHE A 745 -3.00 -28.80 5.59
N LEU A 746 -2.18 -29.47 6.38
CA LEU A 746 -1.62 -30.80 6.04
C LEU A 746 -2.71 -31.85 5.83
N THR A 747 -3.78 -31.82 6.62
CA THR A 747 -4.93 -32.71 6.45
C THR A 747 -5.61 -32.50 5.09
N ASN A 748 -5.68 -31.25 4.63
CA ASN A 748 -6.28 -30.89 3.34
C ASN A 748 -5.39 -31.26 2.14
N LEU A 749 -4.05 -31.35 2.29
CA LEU A 749 -3.14 -31.70 1.20
C LEU A 749 -3.44 -33.08 0.59
N ASN A 750 -3.96 -34.03 1.37
CA ASN A 750 -4.29 -35.39 0.93
C ASN A 750 -5.34 -35.43 -0.20
N LYS A 751 -6.05 -34.32 -0.44
CA LYS A 751 -7.05 -34.19 -1.52
C LYS A 751 -6.42 -33.89 -2.88
N TYR A 752 -5.13 -33.63 -2.94
CA TYR A 752 -4.43 -33.16 -4.13
C TYR A 752 -3.29 -34.10 -4.50
N ASP A 753 -3.04 -34.28 -5.80
CA ASP A 753 -1.80 -34.87 -6.28
C ASP A 753 -0.72 -33.79 -6.37
N ILE A 754 0.27 -33.88 -5.48
CA ILE A 754 1.33 -32.88 -5.30
C ILE A 754 2.70 -33.56 -5.51
N PRO A 755 3.14 -33.75 -6.76
CA PRO A 755 4.46 -34.33 -7.04
C PRO A 755 5.63 -33.38 -6.76
N VAL A 756 5.39 -32.07 -6.72
CA VAL A 756 6.44 -31.02 -6.66
C VAL A 756 6.23 -30.09 -5.47
N VAL A 757 7.33 -29.68 -4.84
CA VAL A 757 7.37 -28.60 -3.84
C VAL A 757 8.33 -27.53 -4.32
N ILE A 758 7.89 -26.27 -4.31
CA ILE A 758 8.76 -25.10 -4.46
C ILE A 758 9.20 -24.70 -3.06
N PHE A 759 10.40 -25.12 -2.68
CA PHE A 759 10.81 -25.14 -1.28
C PHE A 759 11.30 -23.78 -0.77
N SER A 760 12.11 -23.08 -1.57
CA SER A 760 12.67 -21.77 -1.19
C SER A 760 13.16 -21.02 -2.43
N ASN A 761 13.40 -19.72 -2.29
CA ASN A 761 14.11 -18.92 -3.29
C ASN A 761 15.63 -19.16 -3.19
N VAL A 762 16.32 -19.06 -4.33
CA VAL A 762 17.78 -19.21 -4.44
C VAL A 762 18.35 -18.05 -5.27
N PRO A 763 19.10 -17.10 -4.65
CA PRO A 763 19.41 -17.04 -3.23
C PRO A 763 18.17 -16.76 -2.37
N ALA A 764 18.25 -17.14 -1.09
CA ALA A 764 17.18 -16.87 -0.14
C ALA A 764 16.88 -15.38 -0.04
N SER A 765 15.60 -15.05 0.10
CA SER A 765 15.07 -13.69 0.12
C SER A 765 14.41 -13.36 1.46
N PHE A 766 13.93 -12.12 1.60
CA PHE A 766 13.07 -11.73 2.71
C PHE A 766 11.87 -12.66 2.88
N TRP A 767 11.32 -13.19 1.78
CA TRP A 767 10.15 -14.07 1.80
C TRP A 767 10.45 -15.46 2.35
N ASP A 768 11.70 -15.92 2.36
CA ASP A 768 12.09 -17.19 3.00
C ASP A 768 12.32 -17.02 4.51
N TYR A 769 12.49 -15.78 4.97
CA TYR A 769 12.81 -15.37 6.34
C TYR A 769 11.88 -14.25 6.81
N LEU A 770 10.57 -14.41 6.63
CA LEU A 770 9.63 -13.35 6.97
C LEU A 770 9.79 -12.96 8.45
N ASP A 771 9.85 -11.65 8.72
CA ASP A 771 10.15 -11.06 10.04
C ASP A 771 11.46 -11.58 10.69
N GLY A 772 12.41 -12.06 9.88
CA GLY A 772 13.67 -12.64 10.33
C GLY A 772 13.56 -14.10 10.79
N ILE A 773 12.42 -14.76 10.60
CA ILE A 773 12.20 -16.17 10.99
C ILE A 773 12.11 -17.03 9.72
N PRO A 774 13.02 -18.00 9.51
CA PRO A 774 12.95 -18.94 8.39
C PRO A 774 11.62 -19.68 8.31
N ASN A 775 11.11 -19.92 7.10
CA ASN A 775 9.88 -20.69 6.88
C ASN A 775 9.94 -22.08 7.53
N THR A 776 11.10 -22.75 7.51
CA THR A 776 11.32 -24.06 8.13
C THR A 776 11.15 -24.06 9.66
N LEU A 777 11.36 -22.92 10.31
CA LEU A 777 11.11 -22.75 11.75
C LEU A 777 9.68 -22.33 12.04
N ARG A 778 9.17 -21.35 11.30
CA ARG A 778 7.82 -20.81 11.49
C ARG A 778 6.75 -21.86 11.21
N HIS A 779 6.97 -22.68 10.18
CA HIS A 779 6.03 -23.67 9.67
C HIS A 779 6.59 -25.09 9.81
N TYR A 780 7.12 -25.40 11.00
CA TYR A 780 7.89 -26.62 11.25
C TYR A 780 7.15 -27.92 10.89
N ARG A 781 5.83 -28.01 11.10
CA ARG A 781 5.06 -29.22 10.72
C ARG A 781 5.01 -29.40 9.20
N ILE A 782 4.91 -28.30 8.47
CA ILE A 782 4.88 -28.30 7.01
C ILE A 782 6.25 -28.70 6.47
N SER A 783 7.35 -28.15 7.01
CA SER A 783 8.70 -28.54 6.59
C SER A 783 9.00 -30.01 6.89
N GLU A 784 8.62 -30.52 8.06
CA GLU A 784 8.80 -31.94 8.41
C GLU A 784 8.03 -32.87 7.48
N TYR A 785 6.78 -32.52 7.15
CA TYR A 785 6.01 -33.22 6.13
C TYR A 785 6.73 -33.22 4.78
N ILE A 786 7.29 -32.08 4.36
CA ILE A 786 8.07 -31.98 3.12
C ILE A 786 9.29 -32.89 3.19
N TYR A 787 10.07 -32.87 4.28
CA TYR A 787 11.28 -33.67 4.43
C TYR A 787 11.02 -35.18 4.35
N LYS A 788 9.92 -35.61 4.96
CA LYS A 788 9.48 -37.01 4.97
C LYS A 788 9.06 -37.48 3.57
N ASN A 789 8.36 -36.63 2.81
CA ASN A 789 7.68 -37.05 1.58
C ASN A 789 8.40 -36.64 0.28
N TYR A 790 9.33 -35.67 0.34
CA TYR A 790 10.00 -35.06 -0.80
C TYR A 790 11.52 -35.09 -0.63
N LYS A 791 12.24 -34.87 -1.73
CA LYS A 791 13.71 -34.75 -1.77
C LYS A 791 14.12 -33.59 -2.70
N PRO A 792 15.21 -32.85 -2.39
CA PRO A 792 15.78 -31.86 -3.29
C PRO A 792 16.05 -32.46 -4.68
N PHE A 793 15.75 -31.70 -5.73
CA PHE A 793 15.97 -32.11 -7.12
C PHE A 793 16.84 -31.09 -7.84
N ALA A 794 16.29 -29.91 -8.16
CA ALA A 794 16.96 -28.93 -9.00
C ALA A 794 16.61 -27.50 -8.61
N ILE A 795 17.42 -26.55 -9.04
CA ILE A 795 17.13 -25.12 -8.99
C ILE A 795 16.62 -24.69 -10.37
N ILE A 796 15.37 -24.21 -10.43
CA ILE A 796 14.67 -23.82 -11.66
C ILE A 796 14.08 -22.43 -11.45
N ASN A 797 14.36 -21.50 -12.38
CA ASN A 797 14.00 -20.07 -12.26
C ASN A 797 14.27 -19.47 -10.86
N ASN A 798 15.45 -19.75 -10.28
CA ASN A 798 15.85 -19.28 -8.94
C ASN A 798 14.98 -19.80 -7.79
N HIS A 799 14.32 -20.94 -7.97
CA HIS A 799 13.65 -21.66 -6.89
C HIS A 799 14.26 -23.04 -6.68
N SER A 800 14.41 -23.43 -5.41
CA SER A 800 14.70 -24.81 -5.04
C SER A 800 13.44 -25.65 -5.25
N VAL A 801 13.51 -26.60 -6.18
CA VAL A 801 12.43 -27.50 -6.57
C VAL A 801 12.70 -28.89 -6.02
N TRP A 802 11.75 -29.41 -5.26
CA TRP A 802 11.81 -30.72 -4.62
C TRP A 802 10.75 -31.64 -5.21
N LEU A 803 11.07 -32.93 -5.25
CA LEU A 803 10.20 -33.95 -5.84
C LEU A 803 9.78 -34.98 -4.81
N LYS A 804 8.54 -35.46 -4.94
CA LYS A 804 8.00 -36.53 -4.11
C LYS A 804 8.89 -37.76 -4.23
N ARG A 805 9.26 -38.40 -3.13
CA ARG A 805 10.31 -39.44 -3.10
C ARG A 805 10.06 -40.62 -4.05
N ASN A 806 8.79 -40.98 -4.24
CA ASN A 806 8.34 -42.10 -5.08
C ASN A 806 7.94 -41.67 -6.51
N SER A 807 8.18 -40.43 -6.90
CA SER A 807 8.02 -40.01 -8.29
C SER A 807 9.15 -40.60 -9.15
N ASN A 808 8.88 -40.81 -10.45
CA ASN A 808 9.87 -41.24 -11.46
C ASN A 808 10.35 -40.01 -12.26
N PRO A 809 11.21 -39.14 -11.71
CA PRO A 809 11.65 -37.97 -12.44
C PRO A 809 12.59 -38.33 -13.60
N PRO A 810 12.73 -37.44 -14.59
CA PRO A 810 13.82 -37.52 -15.53
C PRO A 810 15.15 -37.42 -14.77
N ALA A 811 16.13 -38.23 -15.19
CA ALA A 811 17.48 -38.10 -14.66
C ALA A 811 18.01 -36.69 -14.96
N LEU A 812 18.60 -36.03 -13.95
CA LEU A 812 19.35 -34.79 -14.18
C LEU A 812 20.57 -35.14 -15.02
N ALA A 813 20.49 -34.90 -16.33
CA ALA A 813 21.63 -35.09 -17.21
C ALA A 813 22.68 -34.05 -16.84
N SER A 814 23.79 -34.51 -16.25
CA SER A 814 24.93 -33.68 -15.93
C SER A 814 26.21 -34.35 -16.45
N SER A 815 27.06 -33.56 -17.09
CA SER A 815 28.38 -33.97 -17.59
C SER A 815 29.45 -33.05 -17.02
N SER A 816 30.52 -33.66 -16.51
CA SER A 816 31.71 -32.92 -16.07
C SER A 816 32.51 -32.48 -17.29
N LEU A 817 32.62 -31.17 -17.48
CA LEU A 817 33.45 -30.56 -18.53
C LEU A 817 34.92 -30.48 -18.11
N ILE A 818 35.15 -30.22 -16.82
CA ILE A 818 36.48 -30.17 -16.22
C ILE A 818 36.38 -30.85 -14.84
N SER A 819 37.29 -31.77 -14.54
CA SER A 819 37.45 -32.35 -13.21
C SER A 819 38.93 -32.34 -12.85
N LEU A 820 39.29 -31.58 -11.82
CA LEU A 820 40.64 -31.51 -11.27
C LEU A 820 40.65 -32.15 -9.89
N ASN A 821 41.56 -33.10 -9.68
CA ASN A 821 41.77 -33.77 -8.38
C ASN A 821 43.15 -33.45 -7.77
N ASN A 822 43.91 -32.57 -8.43
CA ASN A 822 45.16 -31.99 -7.92
C ASN A 822 45.33 -30.57 -8.47
N LEU A 823 46.16 -29.77 -7.80
CA LEU A 823 46.39 -28.35 -8.09
C LEU A 823 47.65 -28.12 -8.94
N ASN A 824 48.36 -29.18 -9.32
CA ASN A 824 49.62 -29.05 -10.05
C ASN A 824 49.42 -28.42 -11.44
N GLY A 825 50.22 -27.40 -11.75
CA GLY A 825 50.14 -26.67 -13.02
C GLY A 825 49.07 -25.57 -13.09
N LEU A 826 48.41 -25.25 -11.96
CA LEU A 826 47.61 -24.04 -11.80
C LEU A 826 48.51 -22.85 -11.40
N ASP A 827 48.10 -21.61 -11.72
CA ASP A 827 48.81 -20.40 -11.29
C ASP A 827 48.29 -20.00 -9.91
N ILE A 828 49.14 -20.14 -8.89
CA ILE A 828 48.84 -19.88 -7.48
C ILE A 828 49.61 -18.64 -7.04
N ARG A 829 48.90 -17.62 -6.55
CA ARG A 829 49.48 -16.39 -5.98
C ARG A 829 48.96 -16.14 -4.58
N GLY A 830 49.71 -15.44 -3.73
CA GLY A 830 49.31 -15.12 -2.36
C GLY A 830 49.35 -16.29 -1.37
N GLY A 831 49.99 -17.39 -1.74
CA GLY A 831 50.16 -18.57 -0.89
C GLY A 831 51.15 -19.58 -1.46
N GLN A 832 51.46 -20.59 -0.67
CA GLN A 832 52.32 -21.72 -1.06
C GLN A 832 51.47 -22.97 -1.27
N GLN A 833 51.93 -23.86 -2.15
CA GLN A 833 51.33 -25.17 -2.40
C GLN A 833 52.26 -26.26 -1.82
N PRO A 834 52.02 -26.76 -0.59
CA PRO A 834 52.90 -27.74 0.04
C PRO A 834 52.84 -29.12 -0.62
N ASP A 835 51.69 -29.50 -1.16
CA ASP A 835 51.47 -30.79 -1.81
C ASP A 835 50.45 -30.68 -2.97
N SER A 836 50.04 -31.79 -3.57
CA SER A 836 49.14 -31.80 -4.73
C SER A 836 47.72 -31.27 -4.49
N ILE A 837 47.27 -31.09 -3.23
CA ILE A 837 45.90 -30.68 -2.87
C ILE A 837 45.84 -29.55 -1.83
N SER A 838 46.92 -29.31 -1.10
CA SER A 838 46.97 -28.35 0.01
C SER A 838 47.47 -26.98 -0.45
N LEU A 839 46.91 -25.94 0.17
CA LEU A 839 47.29 -24.54 0.00
C LEU A 839 47.45 -23.90 1.37
N GLN A 840 48.52 -23.13 1.54
CA GLN A 840 48.77 -22.34 2.74
C GLN A 840 48.86 -20.87 2.37
N ALA A 841 47.97 -20.05 2.93
CA ALA A 841 47.92 -18.62 2.64
C ALA A 841 49.14 -17.88 3.23
N ASN A 842 49.66 -16.89 2.52
CA ASN A 842 50.58 -15.92 3.11
C ASN A 842 49.81 -15.03 4.11
N PRO A 843 50.49 -14.45 5.14
CA PRO A 843 49.88 -13.47 6.02
C PRO A 843 49.30 -12.30 5.21
N ASP A 844 48.05 -11.93 5.48
CA ASP A 844 47.34 -10.78 4.90
C ASP A 844 47.12 -10.78 3.36
N GLU A 845 47.41 -11.87 2.65
CA GLU A 845 47.14 -12.02 1.21
C GLU A 845 46.12 -13.12 0.91
N ASN A 846 45.16 -12.83 0.02
CA ASN A 846 44.24 -13.85 -0.48
C ASN A 846 44.95 -14.78 -1.47
N ILE A 847 44.78 -16.09 -1.32
CA ILE A 847 45.26 -17.05 -2.31
C ILE A 847 44.42 -16.92 -3.58
N ARG A 848 45.06 -16.74 -4.73
CA ARG A 848 44.40 -16.74 -6.04
C ARG A 848 44.82 -17.96 -6.83
N VAL A 849 43.86 -18.80 -7.20
CA VAL A 849 44.06 -20.00 -8.03
C VAL A 849 43.48 -19.73 -9.41
N LYS A 850 44.35 -19.58 -10.42
CA LYS A 850 44.00 -19.30 -11.82
C LYS A 850 44.32 -20.49 -12.73
N ASN A 851 43.99 -20.39 -14.02
CA ASN A 851 44.19 -21.42 -15.05
C ASN A 851 43.44 -22.74 -14.80
N ILE A 852 42.33 -22.67 -14.06
CA ILE A 852 41.42 -23.82 -13.86
C ILE A 852 40.82 -24.27 -15.20
N ILE A 853 40.54 -23.30 -16.07
CA ILE A 853 40.15 -23.52 -17.46
C ILE A 853 41.38 -23.28 -18.34
N LYS A 854 41.91 -24.34 -18.98
CA LYS A 854 43.07 -24.25 -19.89
C LYS A 854 42.71 -23.76 -21.30
N SER A 855 41.46 -23.92 -21.70
CA SER A 855 40.93 -23.48 -23.00
C SER A 855 39.47 -23.06 -22.85
N PRO A 856 39.00 -21.99 -23.54
CA PRO A 856 37.65 -21.48 -23.37
C PRO A 856 36.57 -22.55 -23.54
N VAL A 857 35.60 -22.57 -22.62
CA VAL A 857 34.49 -23.53 -22.66
C VAL A 857 33.34 -22.94 -23.46
N LEU A 858 32.90 -23.63 -24.52
CA LEU A 858 31.76 -23.23 -25.34
C LEU A 858 30.44 -23.39 -24.58
N LEU A 859 29.66 -22.33 -24.51
CA LEU A 859 28.32 -22.32 -23.92
C LEU A 859 27.30 -22.87 -24.92
N LYS A 860 26.54 -23.88 -24.49
CA LYS A 860 25.45 -24.49 -25.26
C LYS A 860 24.12 -23.84 -24.87
N LYS A 861 23.27 -23.62 -25.87
CA LYS A 861 21.91 -23.11 -25.65
C LYS A 861 21.13 -24.07 -24.73
N ASN A 862 20.39 -23.51 -23.78
CA ASN A 862 19.57 -24.23 -22.78
C ASN A 862 20.34 -25.13 -21.79
N LYS A 863 21.68 -25.04 -21.71
CA LYS A 863 22.45 -25.70 -20.65
C LYS A 863 22.79 -24.72 -19.54
N LYS A 864 22.89 -25.24 -18.33
CA LYS A 864 23.29 -24.52 -17.11
C LYS A 864 24.68 -25.00 -16.68
N TYR A 865 25.48 -24.11 -16.12
CA TYR A 865 26.89 -24.36 -15.81
C TYR A 865 27.16 -24.10 -14.33
N HIS A 866 27.76 -25.05 -13.62
CA HIS A 866 28.01 -24.91 -12.19
C HIS A 866 29.34 -25.50 -11.77
N LEU A 867 29.88 -24.97 -10.67
CA LEU A 867 31.11 -25.43 -10.06
C LEU A 867 30.81 -26.18 -8.77
N ASN A 868 31.35 -27.39 -8.63
CA ASN A 868 31.38 -28.16 -7.39
C ASN A 868 32.82 -28.21 -6.90
N ILE A 869 33.03 -27.85 -5.63
CA ILE A 869 34.36 -27.88 -5.02
C ILE A 869 34.26 -28.72 -3.75
N SER A 870 35.18 -29.66 -3.55
CA SER A 870 35.37 -30.31 -2.24
C SER A 870 36.58 -29.69 -1.57
N ILE A 871 36.38 -29.02 -0.43
CA ILE A 871 37.45 -28.29 0.26
C ILE A 871 37.39 -28.54 1.77
N VAL A 872 38.55 -28.69 2.40
CA VAL A 872 38.73 -28.64 3.85
C VAL A 872 39.40 -27.32 4.19
N SER A 873 38.81 -26.55 5.11
CA SER A 873 39.36 -25.26 5.56
C SER A 873 39.69 -25.31 7.05
N GLY A 874 40.85 -24.78 7.45
CA GLY A 874 41.19 -24.63 8.87
C GLY A 874 40.36 -23.58 9.60
N THR A 875 39.76 -22.63 8.87
CA THR A 875 38.98 -21.51 9.43
C THR A 875 37.72 -21.25 8.61
N GLN A 876 36.78 -20.47 9.16
CA GLN A 876 35.66 -19.93 8.39
C GLN A 876 36.08 -18.70 7.58
N GLY A 877 35.49 -18.47 6.40
CA GLY A 877 35.81 -17.29 5.58
C GLY A 877 34.96 -17.14 4.32
N ILE A 878 35.19 -16.05 3.58
CA ILE A 878 34.52 -15.78 2.29
C ILE A 878 35.43 -16.24 1.15
N PHE A 879 34.97 -17.29 0.47
CA PHE A 879 35.51 -17.84 -0.75
C PHE A 879 34.87 -17.14 -1.96
N SER A 880 35.66 -16.69 -2.93
CA SER A 880 35.13 -16.07 -4.15
C SER A 880 35.48 -16.83 -5.41
N VAL A 881 34.53 -16.93 -6.34
CA VAL A 881 34.75 -17.40 -7.71
C VAL A 881 34.63 -16.22 -8.67
N VAL A 882 35.68 -15.95 -9.43
CA VAL A 882 35.69 -14.95 -10.49
C VAL A 882 35.65 -15.66 -11.83
N THR A 883 34.61 -15.40 -12.61
CA THR A 883 34.37 -16.03 -13.91
C THR A 883 34.35 -14.96 -15.00
N THR A 884 35.16 -15.13 -16.05
CA THR A 884 35.17 -14.24 -17.21
C THR A 884 34.44 -14.91 -18.37
N TYR A 885 33.41 -14.24 -18.88
CA TYR A 885 32.62 -14.64 -20.04
C TYR A 885 33.03 -13.81 -21.26
N SER A 886 32.84 -14.36 -22.46
CA SER A 886 33.00 -13.59 -23.70
C SER A 886 31.98 -13.95 -24.75
N GLY A 887 31.63 -12.97 -25.58
CA GLY A 887 30.67 -13.15 -26.67
C GLY A 887 30.55 -11.91 -27.55
N GLN A 888 29.34 -11.68 -28.06
CA GLN A 888 29.09 -10.61 -29.05
C GLN A 888 29.37 -9.19 -28.53
N HIS A 889 29.27 -8.98 -27.22
CA HIS A 889 29.44 -7.66 -26.58
C HIS A 889 30.80 -7.47 -25.89
N GLY A 890 31.80 -8.33 -26.19
CA GLY A 890 33.11 -8.31 -25.54
C GLY A 890 33.20 -9.29 -24.36
N SER A 891 34.13 -9.05 -23.43
CA SER A 891 34.35 -9.91 -22.26
C SER A 891 33.84 -9.25 -20.97
N GLU A 892 33.03 -9.96 -20.19
CA GLU A 892 32.47 -9.52 -18.91
C GLU A 892 32.99 -10.43 -17.78
N THR A 893 33.48 -9.85 -16.69
CA THR A 893 33.95 -10.62 -15.52
C THR A 893 32.98 -10.47 -14.36
N ARG A 894 32.56 -11.59 -13.78
CA ARG A 894 31.59 -11.66 -12.68
C ARG A 894 32.19 -12.40 -11.48
N LYS A 895 31.91 -11.90 -10.28
CA LYS A 895 32.43 -12.44 -9.01
C LYS A 895 31.26 -12.95 -8.17
N THR A 896 31.38 -14.17 -7.64
CA THR A 896 30.41 -14.80 -6.73
C THR A 896 31.10 -15.13 -5.41
N ASP A 897 30.55 -14.62 -4.30
CA ASP A 897 31.09 -14.81 -2.95
C ASP A 897 30.28 -15.85 -2.18
N ILE A 898 30.97 -16.73 -1.45
CA ILE A 898 30.39 -17.86 -0.72
C ILE A 898 31.07 -17.99 0.64
N ARG A 899 30.29 -18.18 1.69
CA ARG A 899 30.84 -18.45 3.02
C ARG A 899 31.11 -19.94 3.19
N ILE A 900 32.33 -20.28 3.60
CA ILE A 900 32.72 -21.64 3.97
C ILE A 900 32.92 -21.72 5.49
N GLN A 901 32.52 -22.85 6.07
CA GLN A 901 32.79 -23.13 7.49
C GLN A 901 34.17 -23.80 7.64
N GLY A 902 34.72 -23.76 8.85
CA GLY A 902 35.89 -24.58 9.19
C GLY A 902 35.55 -26.07 9.11
N GLY A 903 36.51 -26.89 8.68
CA GLY A 903 36.33 -28.30 8.37
C GLY A 903 35.99 -28.56 6.90
N TYR A 904 35.39 -29.73 6.63
CA TYR A 904 35.03 -30.17 5.29
C TYR A 904 33.76 -29.47 4.78
N SER A 905 33.82 -28.91 3.57
CA SER A 905 32.73 -28.23 2.88
C SER A 905 32.66 -28.63 1.42
N GLU A 906 31.45 -28.59 0.84
CA GLU A 906 31.24 -28.80 -0.60
C GLU A 906 30.55 -27.59 -1.27
N PRO A 907 31.25 -26.47 -1.49
CA PRO A 907 30.67 -25.30 -2.13
C PRO A 907 30.06 -25.61 -3.51
N PHE A 908 28.84 -25.14 -3.71
CA PHE A 908 28.10 -25.19 -4.97
C PHE A 908 27.94 -23.78 -5.54
N ILE A 909 28.40 -23.56 -6.77
CA ILE A 909 28.39 -22.24 -7.40
C ILE A 909 27.65 -22.30 -8.72
N MET A 910 26.55 -21.55 -8.83
CA MET A 910 25.83 -21.36 -10.09
C MET A 910 26.55 -20.32 -10.94
N LEU A 911 26.88 -20.67 -12.18
CA LEU A 911 27.46 -19.75 -13.16
C LEU A 911 26.34 -19.29 -14.09
N GLU A 912 25.78 -18.11 -13.84
CA GLU A 912 24.69 -17.56 -14.63
C GLU A 912 25.17 -17.10 -16.01
N THR A 913 24.53 -17.53 -17.09
CA THR A 913 24.85 -17.11 -18.46
C THR A 913 23.83 -16.09 -18.97
N LYS A 914 24.27 -15.06 -19.70
CA LYS A 914 23.41 -14.06 -20.35
C LYS A 914 23.28 -14.33 -21.86
N GLU A 915 22.23 -13.77 -22.46
CA GLU A 915 22.07 -13.79 -23.91
C GLU A 915 23.23 -13.03 -24.59
N GLY A 916 23.80 -13.62 -25.63
CA GLY A 916 24.96 -13.06 -26.35
C GLY A 916 26.34 -13.54 -25.85
N GLU A 917 26.41 -14.25 -24.72
CA GLU A 917 27.64 -14.90 -24.25
C GLU A 917 27.85 -16.24 -24.95
N ALA A 918 29.08 -16.49 -25.42
CA ALA A 918 29.44 -17.69 -26.18
C ALA A 918 30.44 -18.59 -25.45
N PHE A 919 31.32 -18.03 -24.60
CA PHE A 919 32.35 -18.80 -23.92
C PHE A 919 32.55 -18.38 -22.46
N ILE A 920 32.90 -19.36 -21.61
CA ILE A 920 33.60 -19.11 -20.35
C ILE A 920 35.10 -19.10 -20.65
N GLN A 921 35.73 -17.92 -20.59
CA GLN A 921 37.14 -17.74 -20.92
C GLN A 921 38.06 -18.20 -19.79
N SER A 922 37.74 -17.84 -18.55
CA SER A 922 38.59 -18.13 -17.40
C SER A 922 37.77 -18.26 -16.12
N LEU A 923 38.34 -19.00 -15.17
CA LEU A 923 37.80 -19.19 -13.83
C LEU A 923 38.96 -19.06 -12.84
N GLU A 924 38.77 -18.21 -11.83
CA GLU A 924 39.71 -17.93 -10.76
C GLU A 924 39.03 -18.13 -9.40
N LEU A 925 39.69 -18.84 -8.49
CA LEU A 925 39.27 -18.93 -7.09
C LEU A 925 40.07 -17.94 -6.26
N GLN A 926 39.42 -17.23 -5.34
CA GLN A 926 40.06 -16.37 -4.36
C GLN A 926 39.71 -16.88 -2.96
N LEU A 927 40.73 -17.32 -2.21
CA LEU A 927 40.61 -17.85 -0.86
C LEU A 927 41.04 -16.79 0.17
N PRO A 928 40.40 -16.75 1.35
CA PRO A 928 40.79 -15.87 2.46
C PRO A 928 42.26 -16.02 2.91
N PRO A 929 42.83 -15.00 3.58
CA PRO A 929 44.18 -15.04 4.11
C PRO A 929 44.25 -15.89 5.41
N SER A 930 45.47 -16.25 5.81
CA SER A 930 45.79 -16.87 7.11
C SER A 930 45.09 -18.20 7.43
N ALA A 931 44.71 -18.96 6.40
CA ALA A 931 44.04 -20.25 6.54
C ALA A 931 44.78 -21.35 5.73
N ALA A 932 44.73 -22.58 6.26
CA ALA A 932 45.16 -23.76 5.53
C ALA A 932 43.95 -24.39 4.83
N TYR A 933 44.11 -24.68 3.54
CA TYR A 933 43.07 -25.28 2.71
C TYR A 933 43.56 -26.59 2.11
N SER A 934 42.70 -27.59 2.01
CA SER A 934 42.92 -28.78 1.18
C SER A 934 41.77 -28.88 0.17
N ILE A 935 42.08 -28.64 -1.10
CA ILE A 935 41.11 -28.72 -2.21
C ILE A 935 41.21 -30.10 -2.83
N ASN A 936 40.24 -30.95 -2.53
CA ASN A 936 40.21 -32.34 -2.99
C ASN A 936 39.77 -32.44 -4.44
N THR A 937 38.74 -31.68 -4.83
CA THR A 937 38.21 -31.68 -6.21
C THR A 937 37.69 -30.31 -6.62
N ILE A 938 37.86 -29.96 -7.89
CA ILE A 938 37.20 -28.84 -8.57
C ILE A 938 36.54 -29.40 -9.84
N GLN A 939 35.22 -29.27 -9.94
CA GLN A 939 34.45 -29.80 -11.08
C GLN A 939 33.57 -28.72 -11.70
N LEU A 940 33.85 -28.37 -12.96
CA LEU A 940 32.95 -27.57 -13.79
C LEU A 940 32.03 -28.52 -14.55
N ASN A 941 30.74 -28.42 -14.29
CA ASN A 941 29.72 -29.28 -14.85
C ASN A 941 28.76 -28.49 -15.73
N GLU A 942 28.29 -29.12 -16.80
CA GLU A 942 27.09 -28.71 -17.52
C GLU A 942 25.90 -29.59 -17.12
N SER A 943 24.70 -29.02 -17.08
CA SER A 943 23.47 -29.74 -16.79
C SER A 943 22.24 -29.09 -17.44
N ASP A 944 21.13 -29.81 -17.52
CA ASP A 944 19.85 -29.23 -17.99
C ASP A 944 19.27 -28.23 -16.98
N TYR A 945 19.34 -28.58 -15.70
CA TYR A 945 19.00 -27.72 -14.57
C TYR A 945 20.14 -27.75 -13.56
N TYR A 946 20.28 -26.69 -12.77
CA TYR A 946 21.22 -26.71 -11.64
C TYR A 946 20.76 -27.78 -10.63
N PRO A 947 21.60 -28.74 -10.22
CA PRO A 947 21.22 -29.66 -9.16
C PRO A 947 21.02 -28.90 -7.85
N ASP A 948 19.99 -29.24 -7.06
CA ASP A 948 19.77 -28.58 -5.77
C ASP A 948 20.74 -29.11 -4.71
N ARG A 949 21.95 -28.55 -4.73
CA ARG A 949 22.95 -28.74 -3.69
C ARG A 949 22.90 -27.65 -2.62
N VAL A 950 21.99 -26.68 -2.73
CA VAL A 950 21.84 -25.59 -1.76
C VAL A 950 21.06 -26.07 -0.55
N SER A 951 19.95 -26.79 -0.76
CA SER A 951 19.09 -27.32 0.30
C SER A 951 19.76 -28.34 1.23
N ILE A 952 20.87 -28.94 0.78
CA ILE A 952 21.63 -29.96 1.54
C ILE A 952 22.85 -29.39 2.26
N GLN A 953 23.16 -28.11 2.06
CA GLN A 953 24.28 -27.48 2.79
C GLN A 953 23.92 -27.33 4.27
N PRO A 954 24.91 -27.45 5.17
CA PRO A 954 24.70 -27.12 6.58
C PRO A 954 24.23 -25.68 6.75
N VAL A 955 23.16 -25.49 7.52
CA VAL A 955 22.62 -24.17 7.86
C VAL A 955 22.61 -23.97 9.36
N GLU A 956 22.79 -22.72 9.78
CA GLU A 956 22.66 -22.31 11.18
C GLU A 956 21.47 -21.38 11.33
N HIS A 957 20.53 -21.76 12.21
CA HIS A 957 19.38 -20.92 12.50
C HIS A 957 19.52 -20.23 13.86
N SER A 958 19.34 -18.91 13.89
CA SER A 958 19.26 -18.15 15.14
C SER A 958 17.84 -18.19 15.71
N LEU A 959 17.63 -18.96 16.78
CA LEU A 959 16.36 -19.13 17.49
C LEU A 959 16.14 -18.08 18.59
N LYS A 960 17.18 -17.37 19.02
CA LYS A 960 17.12 -16.40 20.13
C LYS A 960 16.46 -17.03 21.36
N PHE A 961 15.39 -16.43 21.88
CA PHE A 961 14.69 -16.91 23.07
C PHE A 961 13.61 -17.98 22.81
N ILE A 962 13.36 -18.39 21.56
CA ILE A 962 12.33 -19.40 21.25
C ILE A 962 12.52 -20.67 22.11
N PRO A 963 13.75 -21.23 22.25
CA PRO A 963 13.91 -22.45 23.03
C PRO A 963 13.60 -22.28 24.51
N TYR A 964 13.94 -21.12 25.09
CA TYR A 964 13.57 -20.79 26.46
C TYR A 964 12.05 -20.70 26.63
N VAL A 965 11.37 -20.01 25.70
CA VAL A 965 9.91 -19.84 25.76
C VAL A 965 9.20 -21.19 25.66
N TRP A 966 9.60 -22.03 24.72
CA TRP A 966 9.04 -23.37 24.58
C TRP A 966 9.39 -24.30 25.75
N GLY A 967 10.60 -24.20 26.30
CA GLY A 967 11.00 -25.02 27.46
C GLY A 967 10.32 -24.61 28.78
N SER A 968 9.90 -23.34 28.89
CA SER A 968 9.40 -22.78 30.15
C SER A 968 7.88 -22.53 30.19
N PHE A 969 7.22 -22.30 29.05
CA PHE A 969 5.82 -21.87 28.99
C PHE A 969 4.92 -22.72 28.10
N ASP A 970 5.44 -23.75 27.44
CA ASP A 970 4.63 -24.64 26.60
C ASP A 970 3.77 -25.55 27.49
N GLU A 971 2.47 -25.30 27.61
CA GLU A 971 1.55 -26.13 28.40
C GLU A 971 1.45 -27.57 27.87
N ILE A 972 1.77 -27.80 26.58
CA ILE A 972 1.82 -29.13 25.97
C ILE A 972 3.00 -29.96 26.52
N SER A 973 3.97 -29.33 27.18
CA SER A 973 5.07 -30.03 27.89
C SER A 973 4.62 -30.86 29.10
N GLY A 974 3.35 -30.74 29.53
CA GLY A 974 2.78 -31.55 30.62
C GLY A 974 2.36 -32.97 30.21
N GLU A 975 2.06 -33.21 28.93
CA GLU A 975 1.88 -34.57 28.40
C GLU A 975 3.25 -35.07 27.94
N LYS A 976 3.96 -35.79 28.82
CA LYS A 976 5.15 -36.56 28.43
C LYS A 976 4.85 -37.28 27.12
N SER A 977 5.60 -36.97 26.06
CA SER A 977 5.48 -37.73 24.84
C SER A 977 5.75 -39.20 25.19
N SER A 978 4.86 -40.10 24.77
CA SER A 978 4.98 -41.54 25.08
C SER A 978 6.12 -42.21 24.30
N GLY A 979 7.15 -41.45 23.92
CA GLY A 979 8.23 -41.84 23.02
C GLY A 979 9.52 -42.22 23.75
N GLU A 980 10.46 -42.79 23.00
CA GLU A 980 11.81 -43.09 23.50
C GLU A 980 12.56 -41.79 23.86
N GLU A 981 12.88 -41.61 25.14
CA GLU A 981 13.75 -40.55 25.66
C GLU A 981 15.22 -41.03 25.56
N ILE A 982 16.08 -40.27 24.88
CA ILE A 982 17.53 -40.55 24.83
C ILE A 982 18.25 -39.53 25.72
N LEU A 983 18.62 -39.98 26.91
CA LEU A 983 19.39 -39.20 27.87
C LEU A 983 20.85 -39.10 27.42
N LEU A 984 21.35 -37.88 27.21
CA LEU A 984 22.72 -37.63 26.76
C LEU A 984 23.62 -37.13 27.89
N LEU A 985 23.07 -36.35 28.81
CA LEU A 985 23.78 -35.79 29.97
C LEU A 985 22.78 -35.60 31.12
N ASN A 986 23.14 -36.05 32.33
CA ASN A 986 22.29 -35.96 33.54
C ASN A 986 23.13 -35.65 34.80
N GLN A 987 24.19 -34.87 34.62
CA GLN A 987 25.10 -34.45 35.69
C GLN A 987 25.49 -33.00 35.43
N SER A 988 25.56 -32.20 36.49
CA SER A 988 25.95 -30.79 36.35
C SER A 988 27.36 -30.67 35.77
N TYR A 989 27.48 -29.97 34.65
CA TYR A 989 28.70 -29.82 33.88
C TYR A 989 28.88 -28.35 33.47
N THR A 990 30.07 -27.79 33.72
CA THR A 990 30.41 -26.42 33.29
C THR A 990 31.13 -26.47 31.96
N LEU A 991 30.57 -25.80 30.95
CA LEU A 991 31.17 -25.60 29.64
C LEU A 991 31.96 -24.30 29.62
N GLU A 992 33.26 -24.41 29.32
CA GLU A 992 34.13 -23.26 29.09
C GLU A 992 33.71 -22.47 27.84
N ALA A 993 33.96 -21.16 27.86
CA ALA A 993 33.67 -20.27 26.76
C ALA A 993 34.39 -20.69 25.47
N ASP A 994 33.72 -20.55 24.32
CA ASP A 994 34.24 -20.74 22.96
C ASP A 994 34.81 -22.15 22.68
N ARG A 995 34.54 -23.11 23.57
CA ARG A 995 35.02 -24.49 23.45
C ARG A 995 33.89 -25.46 23.08
N GLU A 996 33.94 -25.96 21.86
CA GLU A 996 33.04 -27.01 21.37
C GLU A 996 33.19 -28.32 22.16
N THR A 997 32.11 -28.73 22.82
CA THR A 997 32.01 -30.04 23.47
C THR A 997 31.06 -30.92 22.69
N ARG A 998 31.58 -32.04 22.18
CA ARG A 998 30.82 -33.02 21.40
C ARG A 998 30.33 -34.16 22.29
N ILE A 999 29.05 -34.49 22.16
CA ILE A 999 28.34 -35.54 22.89
C ILE A 999 27.82 -36.55 21.85
N ASN A 1000 28.26 -37.80 21.96
CA ASN A 1000 27.83 -38.86 21.04
C ASN A 1000 26.41 -39.33 21.39
N ILE A 1001 25.62 -39.63 20.37
CA ILE A 1001 24.28 -40.20 20.52
C ILE A 1001 24.44 -41.73 20.64
N PRO A 1002 24.01 -42.36 21.75
CA PRO A 1002 24.35 -43.75 22.07
C PRO A 1002 23.62 -44.78 21.21
N THR A 1003 22.47 -44.42 20.63
CA THR A 1003 21.63 -45.30 19.80
C THR A 1003 21.18 -44.60 18.54
N LYS A 1004 20.97 -45.38 17.46
CA LYS A 1004 20.44 -44.85 16.20
C LYS A 1004 19.02 -44.37 16.41
N MET A 1005 18.81 -43.07 16.26
CA MET A 1005 17.52 -42.41 16.45
C MET A 1005 16.67 -42.46 15.18
N ASN A 1006 15.35 -42.53 15.34
CA ASN A 1006 14.44 -42.22 14.25
C ASN A 1006 14.35 -40.69 14.07
N THR A 1007 15.04 -40.19 13.04
CA THR A 1007 15.06 -38.77 12.67
C THR A 1007 13.94 -38.38 11.68
N GLY A 1008 13.08 -39.34 11.30
CA GLY A 1008 12.00 -39.16 10.33
C GLY A 1008 10.68 -38.64 10.91
N ASP A 1009 10.61 -38.50 12.24
CA ASP A 1009 9.49 -37.87 12.98
C ASP A 1009 9.99 -36.59 13.67
N GLY A 1010 9.11 -35.84 14.34
CA GLY A 1010 9.53 -34.67 15.11
C GLY A 1010 10.57 -35.05 16.17
N ASN A 1011 11.62 -34.27 16.36
CA ASN A 1011 12.60 -34.48 17.44
C ASN A 1011 12.90 -33.17 18.16
N TYR A 1012 13.01 -33.25 19.48
CA TYR A 1012 13.41 -32.14 20.33
C TYR A 1012 14.72 -32.43 21.05
N VAL A 1013 15.63 -31.46 21.11
CA VAL A 1013 16.65 -31.43 22.16
C VAL A 1013 16.09 -30.60 23.31
N ILE A 1014 16.03 -31.21 24.49
CA ILE A 1014 15.75 -30.50 25.74
C ILE A 1014 17.05 -30.33 26.49
N LEU A 1015 17.27 -29.11 26.94
CA LEU A 1015 18.46 -28.73 27.67
C LEU A 1015 18.04 -27.96 28.93
N ARG A 1016 18.60 -28.34 30.08
CA ARG A 1016 18.45 -27.60 31.34
C ARG A 1016 19.78 -27.00 31.73
N GLY A 1017 19.81 -25.68 31.91
CA GLY A 1017 21.05 -24.98 32.23
C GLY A 1017 20.86 -23.49 32.49
N GLN A 1018 21.98 -22.83 32.80
CA GLN A 1018 22.04 -21.39 33.02
C GLN A 1018 23.36 -20.81 32.53
N ALA A 1019 23.33 -19.53 32.16
CA ALA A 1019 24.57 -18.79 31.90
C ALA A 1019 25.35 -18.60 33.21
N GLY A 1020 26.68 -18.78 33.17
CA GLY A 1020 27.52 -18.71 34.37
C GLY A 1020 27.84 -17.28 34.85
N GLY A 1021 27.42 -16.24 34.13
CA GLY A 1021 27.69 -14.83 34.46
C GLY A 1021 26.43 -13.97 34.58
N ASP A 1022 26.59 -12.65 34.76
CA ASP A 1022 25.50 -11.68 34.97
C ASP A 1022 24.77 -11.26 33.69
N LYS A 1023 24.99 -11.97 32.58
CA LYS A 1023 24.43 -11.65 31.26
C LYS A 1023 23.97 -12.90 30.55
N ASP A 1024 22.98 -12.73 29.70
CA ASP A 1024 22.55 -13.76 28.78
C ASP A 1024 23.68 -14.12 27.81
N VAL A 1025 23.78 -15.40 27.46
CA VAL A 1025 24.87 -15.95 26.64
C VAL A 1025 24.28 -16.65 25.42
N ASP A 1026 24.80 -16.34 24.24
CA ASP A 1026 24.44 -17.08 23.02
C ASP A 1026 25.15 -18.44 23.03
N VAL A 1027 24.39 -19.50 22.83
CA VAL A 1027 24.81 -20.90 22.82
C VAL A 1027 24.58 -21.46 21.44
N VAL A 1028 25.60 -22.13 20.91
CA VAL A 1028 25.57 -22.81 19.62
C VAL A 1028 25.44 -24.30 19.85
N LEU A 1029 24.39 -24.89 19.27
CA LEU A 1029 24.16 -26.32 19.25
C LEU A 1029 24.32 -26.83 17.81
N ASN A 1030 25.33 -27.66 17.54
CA ASN A 1030 25.52 -28.28 16.23
C ASN A 1030 25.22 -29.77 16.27
N TYR A 1031 25.11 -30.37 15.10
CA TYR A 1031 25.00 -31.82 14.95
C TYR A 1031 25.70 -32.31 13.68
N GLY A 1032 26.04 -33.60 13.65
CA GLY A 1032 26.62 -34.21 12.47
C GLY A 1032 27.01 -35.67 12.61
N THR A 1033 27.87 -36.11 11.69
CA THR A 1033 28.34 -37.49 11.54
C THR A 1033 29.85 -37.45 11.35
N LYS A 1034 30.61 -38.29 12.06
CA LYS A 1034 32.08 -38.33 11.99
C LYS A 1034 32.65 -36.91 12.13
N ASN A 1035 33.36 -36.42 11.10
CA ASN A 1035 33.96 -35.09 11.05
C ASN A 1035 33.13 -34.06 10.27
N LYS A 1036 31.96 -34.43 9.75
CA LYS A 1036 31.10 -33.55 8.94
C LYS A 1036 30.00 -32.94 9.82
N LYS A 1037 30.00 -31.62 9.94
CA LYS A 1037 28.88 -30.85 10.50
C LYS A 1037 27.73 -30.80 9.49
N GLN A 1038 26.51 -31.01 9.95
CA GLN A 1038 25.32 -31.11 9.10
C GLN A 1038 24.32 -29.97 9.32
N GLY A 1039 24.38 -29.29 10.45
CA GLY A 1039 23.56 -28.13 10.76
C GLY A 1039 23.80 -27.64 12.18
N GLY A 1040 23.07 -26.61 12.56
CA GLY A 1040 23.13 -26.08 13.92
C GLY A 1040 22.09 -25.00 14.22
N PHE A 1041 22.00 -24.66 15.50
CA PHE A 1041 21.10 -23.67 16.06
C PHE A 1041 21.86 -22.75 17.00
N ILE A 1042 21.52 -21.47 16.99
CA ILE A 1042 22.06 -20.47 17.91
C ILE A 1042 20.89 -19.96 18.76
N PHE A 1043 20.97 -20.06 20.07
CA PHE A 1043 19.91 -19.61 20.97
C PHE A 1043 20.49 -18.91 22.19
N THR A 1044 19.67 -18.14 22.88
CA THR A 1044 20.11 -17.30 23.99
C THR A 1044 19.72 -17.96 25.31
N MET A 1045 20.74 -18.29 26.12
CA MET A 1045 20.58 -18.82 27.47
C MET A 1045 20.52 -17.66 28.47
N LYS A 1046 19.48 -17.62 29.29
CA LYS A 1046 19.30 -16.58 30.30
C LYS A 1046 20.28 -16.74 31.46
N HIS A 1047 20.75 -15.61 31.98
CA HIS A 1047 21.36 -15.56 33.31
C HIS A 1047 20.29 -15.69 34.40
N GLY A 1048 20.66 -16.26 35.55
CA GLY A 1048 19.74 -16.43 36.67
C GLY A 1048 20.31 -17.30 37.77
N GLN A 1049 19.62 -17.33 38.92
CA GLN A 1049 20.01 -18.16 40.07
C GLN A 1049 19.57 -19.62 39.95
N GLN A 1050 18.68 -19.92 39.00
CA GLN A 1050 18.10 -21.25 38.81
C GLN A 1050 18.21 -21.67 37.35
N PRO A 1051 18.67 -22.90 37.08
CA PRO A 1051 18.65 -23.52 35.75
C PRO A 1051 17.27 -23.46 35.10
N GLN A 1052 17.25 -23.08 33.83
CA GLN A 1052 16.04 -22.96 33.02
C GLN A 1052 15.97 -24.09 31.99
N ASN A 1053 14.76 -24.40 31.52
CA ASN A 1053 14.54 -25.38 30.47
C ASN A 1053 14.54 -24.69 29.10
N TYR A 1054 15.17 -25.35 28.13
CA TYR A 1054 15.25 -24.94 26.73
C TYR A 1054 14.83 -26.11 25.84
N LYS A 1055 13.90 -25.88 24.91
CA LYS A 1055 13.36 -26.91 24.01
C LYS A 1055 13.59 -26.51 22.55
N ILE A 1056 14.36 -27.30 21.81
CA ILE A 1056 14.80 -26.99 20.44
C ILE A 1056 14.27 -28.08 19.50
N ARG A 1057 13.47 -27.72 18.49
CA ARG A 1057 12.93 -28.67 17.50
C ARG A 1057 13.94 -28.91 16.39
N MET A 1058 14.74 -29.97 16.51
CA MET A 1058 15.85 -30.30 15.60
C MET A 1058 15.38 -30.68 14.20
N SER A 1059 14.22 -31.33 14.12
CA SER A 1059 13.56 -31.79 12.89
C SER A 1059 13.12 -30.66 11.95
N SER A 1060 13.25 -29.39 12.36
CA SER A 1060 13.06 -28.23 11.49
C SER A 1060 14.18 -28.04 10.45
N GLN A 1061 15.28 -28.80 10.50
CA GLN A 1061 16.34 -28.78 9.51
C GLN A 1061 16.35 -30.07 8.67
N TYR A 1062 16.34 -29.93 7.35
CA TYR A 1062 16.33 -31.07 6.42
C TYR A 1062 17.48 -32.07 6.68
N ASN A 1063 18.68 -31.55 6.95
CA ASN A 1063 19.86 -32.40 7.16
C ASN A 1063 19.77 -33.29 8.40
N TRP A 1064 18.98 -32.91 9.41
CA TRP A 1064 18.71 -33.76 10.58
C TRP A 1064 17.89 -34.99 10.18
N SER A 1065 16.83 -34.77 9.38
CA SER A 1065 15.91 -35.84 8.95
C SER A 1065 16.43 -36.74 7.83
N SER A 1066 17.38 -36.24 7.02
CA SER A 1066 17.83 -36.92 5.80
C SER A 1066 19.17 -37.65 5.94
N ASN A 1067 19.92 -37.40 7.01
CA ASN A 1067 21.21 -38.02 7.27
C ASN A 1067 21.23 -38.73 8.62
N GLU A 1068 22.20 -39.63 8.78
CA GLU A 1068 22.50 -40.23 10.09
C GLU A 1068 23.20 -39.21 10.98
N VAL A 1069 22.71 -39.03 12.21
CA VAL A 1069 23.31 -38.12 13.20
C VAL A 1069 23.95 -38.96 14.30
N GLU A 1070 25.26 -38.82 14.49
CA GLU A 1070 26.04 -39.58 15.47
C GLU A 1070 26.36 -38.76 16.73
N TRP A 1071 26.32 -37.43 16.62
CA TRP A 1071 26.68 -36.54 17.72
C TRP A 1071 25.92 -35.21 17.65
N ILE A 1072 25.75 -34.60 18.82
CA ILE A 1072 25.48 -33.17 18.97
C ILE A 1072 26.69 -32.50 19.61
N SER A 1073 26.86 -31.21 19.42
CA SER A 1073 27.86 -30.44 20.15
C SER A 1073 27.27 -29.14 20.66
N VAL A 1074 27.79 -28.68 21.79
CA VAL A 1074 27.37 -27.45 22.45
C VAL A 1074 28.59 -26.63 22.80
N TYR A 1075 28.53 -25.32 22.53
CA TYR A 1075 29.43 -24.33 23.12
C TYR A 1075 28.74 -22.99 23.28
N SER A 1076 29.27 -22.19 24.19
CA SER A 1076 28.82 -20.83 24.46
C SER A 1076 29.79 -19.81 23.87
N ILE A 1077 29.26 -18.67 23.43
CA ILE A 1077 30.05 -17.59 22.83
C ILE A 1077 30.49 -16.63 23.95
N GLY A 1078 31.80 -16.53 24.18
CA GLY A 1078 32.42 -15.52 25.04
C GLY A 1078 32.20 -15.65 26.56
N SER A 1079 31.42 -16.61 27.06
CA SER A 1079 31.22 -16.83 28.51
C SER A 1079 30.88 -18.29 28.80
N ALA A 1080 31.27 -18.80 29.98
CA ALA A 1080 30.97 -20.16 30.40
C ALA A 1080 29.47 -20.36 30.73
N ILE A 1081 28.97 -21.59 30.56
CA ILE A 1081 27.59 -21.98 30.90
C ILE A 1081 27.58 -23.23 31.77
N GLN A 1082 26.55 -23.38 32.60
CA GLN A 1082 26.31 -24.57 33.41
C GLN A 1082 25.14 -25.35 32.83
N LEU A 1083 25.37 -26.63 32.50
CA LEU A 1083 24.35 -27.56 32.03
C LEU A 1083 24.09 -28.61 33.09
N GLU A 1084 22.82 -28.92 33.37
CA GLU A 1084 22.44 -30.00 34.29
C GLU A 1084 21.96 -31.24 33.54
N HIS A 1085 21.28 -31.01 32.43
CA HIS A 1085 20.53 -32.04 31.71
C HIS A 1085 20.53 -31.77 30.22
N ILE A 1086 20.77 -32.80 29.41
CA ILE A 1086 20.51 -32.78 27.97
C ILE A 1086 19.89 -34.12 27.59
N GLU A 1087 18.75 -34.05 26.92
CA GLU A 1087 18.08 -35.22 26.37
C GLU A 1087 17.56 -34.93 24.97
N ILE A 1088 17.33 -35.99 24.21
CA ILE A 1088 16.61 -35.93 22.95
C ILE A 1088 15.30 -36.70 23.12
N GLU A 1089 14.21 -36.02 22.84
CA GLU A 1089 12.86 -36.57 22.89
C GLU A 1089 12.29 -36.73 21.48
N LYS A 1090 11.47 -37.76 21.33
CA LYS A 1090 10.55 -37.83 20.19
C LYS A 1090 9.45 -36.78 20.36
N GLY A 1091 9.29 -35.98 19.32
CA GLY A 1091 8.25 -34.97 19.19
C GLY A 1091 6.94 -35.50 18.62
N ASP A 1092 6.03 -34.55 18.47
CA ASP A 1092 4.61 -34.68 18.16
C ASP A 1092 4.27 -34.58 16.66
#